data_AF-A0A6V6Z0J6-F1
#
_entry.id   AF-A0A6V6Z0J6-F1
#
_cell.length_a   1.000
_cell.length_b   1.000
_cell.length_c   1.000
_cell.angle_alpha   90.00
_cell.angle_beta   90.00
_cell.angle_gamma   90.00
#
_symmetry.space_group_name_H-M   'P 1'
#
loop_
_entity.id
_entity.type
_entity.pdbx_description
1 polymer ?
#
loop_
_entity_poly.entity_id
_entity_poly.type
_entity_poly.pdbx_seq_one_letter_code
_entity_poly.pdbx_strand_id
1 'polypeptide(L)'
;MKTKLRLLFFTILLSVSFTHAQKTDVWDFGGVAMTDTNLYNNMLTPTVINSNFYAFTTPAAPGAANTSNVLTHGGVAGNTNAFDLTGGLTFRPNTNDRLYVNTPTTITRYGDNNLGVSGTAYTSRIFCNGNASTTVRFFTMALNEDDEVTFVARVDNAAANLNIVNTTTNAQTENIPLTTSTSAVTEAKFMAKAAGSFKISCFDNATARASYYRILRKPASYSTVTGTMDETAAAGIPAVYSVRFTYPNGKTKDALVTSGTYSVSLPIGYTYKMSLVGANGYIIGSGENMTVTAAATTQNITVVKVDLHTVSGNITGLSASDLTKVGLNYVTTGKTYVPVPVINTTTGAYTVDLEANTIYTISATGVNDSEILANTISVTSSTTSNVAFTAKPLYNVAINTTGLNATQIGLLSLKFTNLNEAGYVYNFAPNTAVSLRSGTYSIDYSGLDNHQVELGLTSNLKIAGASNSKTLAFKPATIWSFDDRVITNASTGYKGILFGGTANSFASRSPQADLTAKTGGTMQIPVKVGDKITVSHYFAANFSIDGGTAIVNTSGSTANVVNTEYTYPGSADGFVTITLLGTALTSYFTEIKIGGSITYTSPITVGVGKNYATINDALTAAGKMVRPSNERVIIVVDPGNYEEMLDITIPNITIKNASAAPSIALANKGVDIAPQAVRITSYYGLGYDYYSMKNNQKWDADILRVNKDNGSQPYANVSGTTNNSYWNATLIVSANGFEAENIIIENSFNQYISAKEANDVLVEVVGLTKGTRPTNYGNTSVQNRSFVERAAAIAIKNAIDKTVLNNCRVVGRQDSFFGGTTARVVVYKGVMMGAVDYIFGGMNATFYKTQLAMNVSDTAGDASYITAPQQSTGRGFLFYECTVTSAIPSTETASVYRAKPGFFGRPWAANTSEAVFYNTTIETSDYPGNIDESLITPIAWNSSLSGTSPKMYEYGTIENSGVNNQAVRASWATTLSSPTLSDNTAITTFNFTKGSDNWDPLPQLIANESLGVKDNMPTSAVQISGYKNRIAISNVKSETAVAVYSITGAKVKTFKTTQDVDFEFQNGVWIVVIKAADGQKSMKVITH
;
A
#
# COMPACT_ATOMS: atom_id res chain seq x y z
N MET A 1 46.88 29.20 77.75
CA MET A 1 46.10 29.70 76.58
C MET A 1 46.52 29.02 75.26
N LYS A 2 46.85 27.71 75.25
CA LYS A 2 47.44 26.99 74.09
C LYS A 2 46.67 25.74 73.64
N THR A 3 45.40 25.62 73.99
CA THR A 3 44.55 24.45 73.62
C THR A 3 43.29 24.81 72.83
N LYS A 4 42.94 26.10 72.69
CA LYS A 4 41.73 26.52 71.93
C LYS A 4 42.00 26.99 70.49
N LEU A 5 43.25 27.18 70.07
CA LEU A 5 43.57 27.64 68.71
C LEU A 5 43.90 26.49 67.72
N ARG A 6 44.15 25.27 68.21
CA ARG A 6 44.42 24.10 67.35
C ARG A 6 43.16 23.36 66.90
N LEU A 7 41.99 23.61 67.52
CA LEU A 7 40.73 22.97 67.15
C LEU A 7 39.98 23.72 66.02
N LEU A 8 40.35 24.98 65.73
CA LEU A 8 39.73 25.77 64.66
C LEU A 8 40.48 25.64 63.31
N PHE A 9 41.76 25.26 63.34
CA PHE A 9 42.55 25.04 62.12
C PHE A 9 42.41 23.62 61.54
N PHE A 10 41.89 22.66 62.31
CA PHE A 10 41.68 21.27 61.85
C PHE A 10 40.28 21.01 61.26
N THR A 11 39.32 21.93 61.44
CA THR A 11 37.97 21.83 60.84
C THR A 11 37.83 22.57 59.51
N ILE A 12 38.79 23.40 59.12
CA ILE A 12 38.75 24.17 57.85
C ILE A 12 39.51 23.45 56.71
N LEU A 13 40.29 22.39 57.00
CA LEU A 13 41.04 21.63 55.98
C LEU A 13 40.42 20.28 55.57
N LEU A 14 39.20 19.95 56.03
CA LEU A 14 38.55 18.66 55.75
C LEU A 14 37.08 18.76 55.30
N SER A 15 36.66 19.90 54.75
CA SER A 15 35.44 19.98 53.93
C SER A 15 35.80 20.30 52.49
N VAL A 16 36.67 19.47 51.90
CA VAL A 16 36.61 19.25 50.45
C VAL A 16 35.34 18.46 50.24
N SER A 17 34.21 19.17 50.11
CA SER A 17 32.99 18.57 49.58
C SER A 17 33.33 18.12 48.18
N PHE A 18 33.73 16.85 48.02
CA PHE A 18 33.64 16.17 46.74
C PHE A 18 32.18 16.26 46.33
N THR A 19 31.83 17.25 45.51
CA THR A 19 30.59 17.24 44.74
C THR A 19 30.70 16.03 43.83
N HIS A 20 30.22 14.88 44.31
CA HIS A 20 29.99 13.75 43.45
C HIS A 20 29.01 14.22 42.39
N ALA A 21 29.37 14.11 41.12
CA ALA A 21 28.46 14.35 40.02
C ALA A 21 27.19 13.52 40.27
N GLN A 22 26.02 14.15 40.20
CA GLN A 22 24.76 13.42 40.36
C GLN A 22 24.63 12.43 39.20
N LYS A 23 24.54 11.14 39.53
CA LYS A 23 24.41 10.05 38.56
C LYS A 23 23.03 10.10 37.89
N THR A 24 22.97 9.61 36.66
CA THR A 24 21.72 9.43 35.91
C THR A 24 21.07 8.12 36.32
N ASP A 25 19.81 8.16 36.77
CA ASP A 25 19.04 6.97 37.09
C ASP A 25 18.57 6.30 35.78
N VAL A 26 18.77 4.99 35.64
CA VAL A 26 18.45 4.22 34.43
C VAL A 26 17.57 3.02 34.78
N TRP A 27 16.37 2.99 34.21
CA TRP A 27 15.47 1.83 34.21
C TRP A 27 15.53 1.16 32.85
N ASP A 28 16.40 0.16 32.71
CA ASP A 28 16.44 -0.71 31.54
C ASP A 28 15.55 -1.93 31.80
N PHE A 29 14.49 -2.10 31.00
CA PHE A 29 13.53 -3.19 31.24
C PHE A 29 14.09 -4.57 30.93
N GLY A 30 15.29 -4.66 30.34
CA GLY A 30 16.00 -5.92 30.07
C GLY A 30 16.92 -6.31 31.22
N GLY A 31 17.02 -5.46 32.25
CA GLY A 31 17.95 -5.62 33.36
C GLY A 31 19.41 -5.47 32.92
N VAL A 32 19.67 -4.83 31.77
CA VAL A 32 21.02 -4.61 31.27
C VAL A 32 21.61 -3.39 31.96
N ALA A 33 22.66 -3.62 32.76
CA ALA A 33 23.36 -2.55 33.45
C ALA A 33 24.20 -1.71 32.48
N MET A 34 24.09 -0.39 32.58
CA MET A 34 25.06 0.54 31.98
C MET A 34 26.42 0.34 32.67
N THR A 35 27.48 0.23 31.86
CA THR A 35 28.81 -0.20 32.33
C THR A 35 29.57 0.85 33.12
N ASP A 36 29.28 2.15 32.90
CA ASP A 36 29.91 3.22 33.66
C ASP A 36 29.11 3.55 34.94
N THR A 37 29.47 2.85 36.01
CA THR A 37 28.81 3.00 37.32
C THR A 37 29.13 4.33 38.00
N ASN A 38 30.07 5.14 37.47
CA ASN A 38 30.31 6.50 37.95
C ASN A 38 29.31 7.51 37.37
N LEU A 39 28.72 7.19 36.22
CA LEU A 39 27.73 8.04 35.53
C LEU A 39 26.29 7.60 35.77
N TYR A 40 26.05 6.30 35.99
CA TYR A 40 24.70 5.74 36.02
C TYR A 40 24.37 4.99 37.32
N ASN A 41 23.15 5.21 37.81
CA ASN A 41 22.49 4.32 38.78
C ASN A 41 21.61 3.35 38.00
N ASN A 42 21.95 2.05 38.01
CA ASN A 42 21.14 1.01 37.38
C ASN A 42 20.00 0.61 38.32
N MET A 43 18.78 1.07 38.01
CA MET A 43 17.61 0.93 38.89
C MET A 43 16.94 -0.44 38.78
N LEU A 44 17.05 -1.08 37.61
CA LEU A 44 16.48 -2.40 37.35
C LEU A 44 17.57 -3.45 37.18
N THR A 45 17.52 -4.47 38.01
CA THR A 45 18.26 -5.73 37.82
C THR A 45 17.27 -6.85 37.49
N PRO A 46 17.71 -7.99 36.92
CA PRO A 46 16.83 -9.13 36.71
C PRO A 46 16.06 -9.56 37.97
N THR A 47 16.69 -9.47 39.14
CA THR A 47 16.07 -9.74 40.44
C THR A 47 14.92 -8.76 40.74
N VAL A 48 15.15 -7.46 40.56
CA VAL A 48 14.14 -6.41 40.80
C VAL A 48 12.97 -6.54 39.82
N ILE A 49 13.23 -6.85 38.55
CA ILE A 49 12.18 -7.04 37.55
C ILE A 49 11.31 -8.24 37.94
N ASN A 50 11.93 -9.38 38.27
CA ASN A 50 11.21 -10.57 38.69
C ASN A 50 10.36 -10.33 39.94
N SER A 51 10.85 -9.55 40.93
CA SER A 51 10.08 -9.28 42.15
C SER A 51 8.95 -8.27 41.96
N ASN A 52 9.10 -7.28 41.08
CA ASN A 52 8.18 -6.15 41.00
C ASN A 52 7.12 -6.29 39.90
N PHE A 53 7.41 -7.02 38.82
CA PHE A 53 6.54 -7.05 37.62
C PHE A 53 5.53 -8.21 37.65
N TYR A 54 5.79 -9.24 38.45
CA TYR A 54 5.07 -10.49 38.44
C TYR A 54 4.67 -10.97 39.84
N ALA A 55 3.51 -11.61 39.92
CA ALA A 55 3.08 -12.43 41.04
C ALA A 55 3.37 -13.90 40.72
N PHE A 56 4.19 -14.56 41.53
CA PHE A 56 4.48 -15.98 41.36
C PHE A 56 3.50 -16.84 42.14
N THR A 57 2.66 -17.61 41.45
CA THR A 57 2.10 -18.83 42.00
C THR A 57 3.07 -19.96 41.63
N THR A 58 3.57 -20.70 42.61
CA THR A 58 4.33 -21.94 42.34
C THR A 58 3.43 -22.83 41.46
N PRO A 59 3.74 -22.98 40.14
CA PRO A 59 5.04 -23.42 39.64
C PRO A 59 5.74 -22.50 38.61
N ALA A 60 5.39 -21.23 38.43
CA ALA A 60 6.13 -20.34 37.53
C ALA A 60 7.51 -19.97 38.13
N ALA A 61 8.57 -20.71 37.75
CA ALA A 61 9.93 -20.42 38.20
C ALA A 61 10.43 -19.08 37.61
N PRO A 62 11.10 -18.21 38.40
CA PRO A 62 11.74 -17.01 37.89
C PRO A 62 12.63 -17.28 36.65
N GLY A 63 12.52 -16.44 35.62
CA GLY A 63 13.25 -16.62 34.36
C GLY A 63 12.51 -17.41 33.27
N ALA A 64 11.31 -17.95 33.56
CA ALA A 64 10.52 -18.67 32.58
C ALA A 64 9.82 -17.73 31.56
N ALA A 65 9.72 -18.20 30.31
CA ALA A 65 8.85 -17.62 29.30
C ALA A 65 7.52 -18.39 29.23
N ASN A 66 6.39 -17.70 29.40
CA ASN A 66 5.06 -18.29 29.28
C ASN A 66 4.04 -17.22 28.89
N THR A 67 3.14 -17.51 27.96
CA THR A 67 2.07 -16.58 27.55
C THR A 67 1.06 -16.25 28.65
N SER A 68 1.12 -16.95 29.79
CA SER A 68 0.39 -16.61 31.01
C SER A 68 1.10 -15.55 31.87
N ASN A 69 2.37 -15.23 31.58
CA ASN A 69 3.16 -14.22 32.30
C ASN A 69 2.84 -12.81 31.80
N VAL A 70 1.60 -12.37 32.02
CA VAL A 70 1.18 -10.98 31.83
C VAL A 70 1.58 -10.13 33.04
N LEU A 71 1.86 -8.85 32.82
CA LEU A 71 2.29 -7.91 33.87
C LEU A 71 1.21 -7.79 34.96
N THR A 72 1.48 -8.37 36.12
CA THR A 72 0.55 -8.50 37.24
C THR A 72 1.36 -8.37 38.53
N HIS A 73 1.36 -7.18 39.12
CA HIS A 73 2.22 -6.92 40.28
C HIS A 73 1.54 -7.30 41.61
N GLY A 74 2.32 -7.50 42.68
CA GLY A 74 1.80 -7.49 44.05
C GLY A 74 1.07 -8.78 44.50
N GLY A 75 1.41 -9.93 43.93
CA GLY A 75 0.92 -11.22 44.42
C GLY A 75 -0.49 -11.62 43.96
N VAL A 76 -1.16 -10.81 43.13
CA VAL A 76 -2.53 -11.06 42.65
C VAL A 76 -2.56 -11.06 41.12
N ALA A 77 -2.90 -12.20 40.52
CA ALA A 77 -3.09 -12.31 39.08
C ALA A 77 -4.20 -11.35 38.62
N GLY A 78 -3.93 -10.57 37.57
CA GLY A 78 -4.85 -9.55 37.04
C GLY A 78 -4.81 -8.19 37.76
N ASN A 79 -3.91 -7.98 38.72
CA ASN A 79 -3.77 -6.68 39.38
C ASN A 79 -3.29 -5.57 38.42
N THR A 80 -4.09 -4.50 38.31
CA THR A 80 -3.85 -3.32 37.46
C THR A 80 -3.53 -2.05 38.25
N ASN A 81 -3.18 -2.20 39.54
CA ASN A 81 -2.71 -1.10 40.36
C ASN A 81 -1.31 -0.65 39.95
N ALA A 82 -0.94 0.57 40.33
CA ALA A 82 0.40 1.08 40.08
C ALA A 82 1.42 0.38 40.99
N PHE A 83 2.60 0.08 40.46
CA PHE A 83 3.70 -0.49 41.22
C PHE A 83 5.00 0.27 41.01
N ASP A 84 5.83 0.27 42.05
CA ASP A 84 7.11 0.95 42.09
C ASP A 84 8.17 0.12 41.33
N LEU A 85 8.80 0.75 40.34
CA LEU A 85 9.91 0.22 39.55
C LEU A 85 11.26 0.50 40.22
N THR A 86 11.26 1.00 41.46
CA THR A 86 12.36 1.59 42.22
C THR A 86 12.67 3.04 41.83
N GLY A 87 13.27 3.80 42.75
CA GLY A 87 13.67 5.19 42.50
C GLY A 87 12.51 6.17 42.36
N GLY A 88 11.31 5.82 42.82
CA GLY A 88 10.13 6.67 42.75
C GLY A 88 9.46 6.73 41.37
N LEU A 89 9.88 5.89 40.42
CA LEU A 89 9.18 5.68 39.15
C LEU A 89 8.15 4.57 39.36
N THR A 90 6.88 4.84 39.11
CA THR A 90 5.83 3.82 39.13
C THR A 90 5.25 3.58 37.75
N PHE A 91 4.79 2.36 37.49
CA PHE A 91 4.04 2.00 36.29
C PHE A 91 2.69 1.41 36.68
N ARG A 92 1.62 1.86 36.02
CA ARG A 92 0.28 1.29 36.18
C ARG A 92 -0.08 0.47 34.95
N PRO A 93 -0.03 -0.87 34.96
CA PRO A 93 -0.37 -1.72 33.82
C PRO A 93 -1.89 -1.85 33.66
N ASN A 94 -2.32 -2.53 32.61
CA ASN A 94 -3.65 -3.12 32.48
C ASN A 94 -3.57 -4.63 32.21
N THR A 95 -4.72 -5.30 32.16
CA THR A 95 -4.80 -6.71 31.79
C THR A 95 -4.14 -6.94 30.42
N ASN A 96 -3.41 -8.05 30.31
CA ASN A 96 -2.72 -8.52 29.11
C ASN A 96 -1.49 -7.73 28.64
N ASP A 97 -0.99 -6.75 29.41
CA ASP A 97 0.29 -6.10 29.10
C ASP A 97 1.46 -7.08 29.28
N ARG A 98 2.49 -6.98 28.44
CA ARG A 98 3.50 -8.03 28.25
C ARG A 98 4.90 -7.48 28.43
N LEU A 99 5.77 -8.22 29.11
CA LEU A 99 7.21 -8.02 29.03
C LEU A 99 7.78 -9.05 28.05
N TYR A 100 8.38 -8.57 26.96
CA TYR A 100 9.16 -9.40 26.03
C TYR A 100 10.63 -9.21 26.33
N VAL A 101 11.42 -10.30 26.43
CA VAL A 101 12.87 -10.24 26.69
C VAL A 101 13.57 -11.26 25.79
N ASN A 102 14.61 -10.84 25.07
CA ASN A 102 15.44 -11.73 24.26
C ASN A 102 16.65 -12.27 25.07
N THR A 103 17.39 -11.40 25.78
CA THR A 103 18.56 -11.77 26.60
C THR A 103 18.84 -10.70 27.69
N PRO A 104 19.20 -11.03 28.94
CA PRO A 104 19.37 -12.36 29.52
C PRO A 104 18.01 -13.05 29.81
N THR A 105 17.99 -14.38 29.74
CA THR A 105 16.80 -15.21 29.95
C THR A 105 16.45 -15.43 31.44
N THR A 106 17.16 -14.75 32.35
CA THR A 106 16.92 -14.82 33.80
C THR A 106 15.70 -14.01 34.25
N ILE A 107 15.05 -13.27 33.34
CA ILE A 107 13.83 -12.50 33.58
C ILE A 107 12.61 -13.31 33.15
N THR A 108 11.64 -13.44 34.06
CA THR A 108 10.30 -13.96 33.79
C THR A 108 9.64 -13.08 32.74
N ARG A 109 9.07 -13.68 31.71
CA ARG A 109 8.60 -12.94 30.54
C ARG A 109 7.40 -13.60 29.90
N TYR A 110 6.64 -12.82 29.15
CA TYR A 110 5.54 -13.34 28.33
C TYR A 110 6.07 -14.22 27.18
N GLY A 111 7.17 -13.80 26.56
CA GLY A 111 7.83 -14.50 25.46
C GLY A 111 9.13 -13.81 25.05
N ASP A 112 9.83 -14.39 24.09
CA ASP A 112 11.02 -13.83 23.43
C ASP A 112 10.76 -13.59 21.93
N ASN A 113 11.78 -13.07 21.23
CA ASN A 113 11.80 -12.76 19.80
C ASN A 113 10.73 -11.78 19.29
N ASN A 114 10.24 -10.90 20.18
CA ASN A 114 9.23 -9.92 19.84
C ASN A 114 9.57 -8.55 20.43
N LEU A 115 10.76 -8.03 20.11
CA LEU A 115 11.18 -6.68 20.50
C LEU A 115 10.68 -5.60 19.54
N GLY A 116 10.30 -5.95 18.31
CA GLY A 116 9.82 -5.00 17.31
C GLY A 116 10.80 -3.85 17.01
N VAL A 117 12.10 -4.11 17.13
CA VAL A 117 13.18 -3.20 16.72
C VAL A 117 14.27 -4.03 16.06
N SER A 118 14.93 -3.50 15.03
CA SER A 118 16.08 -4.14 14.39
C SER A 118 17.37 -3.65 15.05
N GLY A 119 18.17 -4.57 15.62
CA GLY A 119 19.45 -4.27 16.26
C GLY A 119 19.59 -4.84 17.67
N THR A 120 20.79 -4.74 18.25
CA THR A 120 21.12 -5.29 19.58
C THR A 120 21.07 -4.27 20.72
N ALA A 121 20.63 -3.04 20.46
CA ALA A 121 20.71 -1.92 21.42
C ALA A 121 19.79 -2.07 22.65
N TYR A 122 18.69 -2.81 22.50
CA TYR A 122 17.73 -3.10 23.56
C TYR A 122 17.40 -4.58 23.56
N THR A 123 17.23 -5.16 24.73
CA THR A 123 17.01 -6.59 24.87
C THR A 123 15.62 -6.96 25.42
N SER A 124 14.80 -5.97 25.77
CA SER A 124 13.43 -6.17 26.19
C SER A 124 12.51 -5.00 25.84
N ARG A 125 11.19 -5.21 26.01
CA ARG A 125 10.19 -4.14 26.03
C ARG A 125 9.02 -4.46 26.93
N ILE A 126 8.47 -3.44 27.58
CA ILE A 126 7.09 -3.44 28.06
C ILE A 126 6.19 -3.11 26.86
N PHE A 127 5.35 -4.07 26.45
CA PHE A 127 4.34 -3.89 25.43
C PHE A 127 2.96 -3.72 26.08
N CYS A 128 2.37 -2.53 25.92
CA CYS A 128 1.00 -2.26 26.35
C CYS A 128 0.02 -2.84 25.32
N ASN A 129 -0.68 -3.92 25.70
CA ASN A 129 -1.58 -4.64 24.80
C ASN A 129 -2.98 -4.00 24.76
N GLY A 130 -3.02 -2.75 24.34
CA GLY A 130 -4.22 -1.93 24.19
C GLY A 130 -3.98 -0.49 24.61
N ASN A 131 -5.07 0.27 24.62
CA ASN A 131 -5.03 1.73 24.75
C ASN A 131 -4.69 2.17 26.18
N ALA A 132 -3.91 3.25 26.30
CA ALA A 132 -3.77 3.95 27.57
C ALA A 132 -5.00 4.80 27.88
N SER A 133 -5.20 5.09 29.17
CA SER A 133 -6.29 5.94 29.64
C SER A 133 -5.84 6.80 30.82
N THR A 134 -6.77 7.59 31.36
CA THR A 134 -6.52 8.32 32.60
C THR A 134 -6.31 7.40 33.81
N THR A 135 -6.69 6.12 33.73
CA THR A 135 -6.68 5.17 34.85
C THR A 135 -5.71 4.00 34.69
N VAL A 136 -5.17 3.71 33.50
CA VAL A 136 -4.22 2.62 33.26
C VAL A 136 -3.20 2.95 32.16
N ARG A 137 -2.09 2.21 32.11
CA ARG A 137 -0.97 2.30 31.15
C ARG A 137 -0.31 3.67 31.13
N PHE A 138 0.11 4.10 32.31
CA PHE A 138 0.88 5.33 32.49
C PHE A 138 1.98 5.13 33.52
N PHE A 139 3.03 5.93 33.40
CA PHE A 139 4.07 6.06 34.40
C PHE A 139 3.80 7.28 35.27
N THR A 140 4.24 7.23 36.53
CA THR A 140 4.37 8.44 37.34
C THR A 140 5.74 8.53 38.00
N MET A 141 6.24 9.74 38.14
CA MET A 141 7.50 10.02 38.83
C MET A 141 7.51 11.42 39.40
N ALA A 142 8.16 11.62 40.55
CA ALA A 142 8.45 12.95 41.08
C ALA A 142 9.73 13.50 40.45
N LEU A 143 9.67 14.71 39.90
CA LEU A 143 10.81 15.39 39.31
C LEU A 143 11.08 16.70 40.04
N ASN A 144 12.35 17.05 40.18
CA ASN A 144 12.75 18.40 40.52
C ASN A 144 12.67 19.28 39.27
N GLU A 145 12.60 20.59 39.48
CA GLU A 145 12.72 21.55 38.38
C GLU A 145 14.05 21.35 37.64
N ASP A 146 13.98 21.38 36.31
CA ASP A 146 15.07 21.16 35.36
C ASP A 146 15.62 19.73 35.28
N ASP A 147 15.05 18.76 36.01
CA ASP A 147 15.38 17.34 35.79
C ASP A 147 15.04 16.94 34.35
N GLU A 148 15.95 16.18 33.73
CA GLU A 148 15.82 15.73 32.36
C GLU A 148 15.44 14.25 32.32
N VAL A 149 14.39 13.92 31.56
CA VAL A 149 13.89 12.55 31.43
C VAL A 149 13.85 12.13 29.97
N THR A 150 14.33 10.92 29.69
CA THR A 150 14.30 10.31 28.37
C THR A 150 13.55 8.99 28.43
N PHE A 151 12.51 8.84 27.59
CA PHE A 151 11.82 7.59 27.33
C PHE A 151 12.25 7.04 25.97
N VAL A 152 12.80 5.83 25.95
CA VAL A 152 12.99 5.07 24.72
C VAL A 152 11.72 4.29 24.45
N ALA A 153 10.94 4.74 23.47
CA ALA A 153 9.60 4.22 23.21
C ALA A 153 9.21 4.22 21.73
N ARG A 154 8.14 3.50 21.40
CA ARG A 154 7.48 3.53 20.08
C ARG A 154 6.01 3.15 20.19
N VAL A 155 5.29 3.29 19.08
CA VAL A 155 3.91 2.83 18.94
C VAL A 155 3.80 1.78 17.84
N ASP A 156 3.09 0.69 18.11
CA ASP A 156 3.15 -0.52 17.29
C ASP A 156 2.15 -0.55 16.14
N ASN A 157 1.06 0.21 16.22
CA ASN A 157 -0.09 0.03 15.32
C ASN A 157 -0.78 1.31 14.86
N ALA A 158 -0.65 2.41 15.60
CA ALA A 158 -1.23 3.70 15.21
C ALA A 158 -0.37 4.83 15.76
N ALA A 159 -0.22 5.90 14.98
CA ALA A 159 0.55 7.07 15.38
C ALA A 159 -0.07 7.73 16.61
N ALA A 160 0.78 8.01 17.60
CA ALA A 160 0.40 8.65 18.86
C ALA A 160 1.61 9.32 19.50
N ASN A 161 1.35 10.16 20.49
CA ASN A 161 2.38 10.90 21.21
C ASN A 161 2.63 10.31 22.60
N LEU A 162 3.85 10.47 23.10
CA LEU A 162 4.12 10.42 24.52
C LEU A 162 3.61 11.72 25.15
N ASN A 163 2.57 11.62 25.97
CA ASN A 163 1.92 12.72 26.66
C ASN A 163 2.53 12.85 28.06
N ILE A 164 3.07 14.02 28.38
CA ILE A 164 3.72 14.35 29.65
C ILE A 164 2.92 15.45 30.32
N VAL A 165 2.45 15.20 31.55
CA VAL A 165 1.67 16.17 32.32
C VAL A 165 2.25 16.32 33.72
N ASN A 166 2.60 17.54 34.13
CA ASN A 166 2.85 17.85 35.54
C ASN A 166 1.52 17.93 36.28
N THR A 167 1.17 16.89 37.01
CA THR A 167 -0.10 16.77 37.72
C THR A 167 -0.16 17.57 39.03
N THR A 168 0.98 18.08 39.52
CA THR A 168 1.01 18.91 40.73
C THR A 168 0.65 20.36 40.42
N THR A 169 1.24 20.93 39.36
CA THR A 169 1.07 22.36 39.01
C THR A 169 0.15 22.58 37.83
N ASN A 170 -0.09 21.56 36.99
CA ASN A 170 -0.71 21.67 35.67
C ASN A 170 -0.02 22.67 34.72
N ALA A 171 1.21 23.10 35.04
CA ALA A 171 1.94 24.12 34.28
C ALA A 171 2.72 23.55 33.08
N GLN A 172 2.72 22.23 32.89
CA GLN A 172 3.40 21.57 31.79
C GLN A 172 2.54 20.44 31.23
N THR A 173 2.21 20.57 29.94
CA THR A 173 1.65 19.53 29.10
C THR A 173 2.47 19.49 27.82
N GLU A 174 3.09 18.36 27.51
CA GLU A 174 3.91 18.17 26.32
C GLU A 174 3.55 16.86 25.62
N ASN A 175 3.53 16.90 24.29
CA ASN A 175 3.24 15.74 23.45
C ASN A 175 4.43 15.54 22.51
N ILE A 176 5.12 14.40 22.65
CA ILE A 176 6.27 14.06 21.83
C ILE A 176 5.87 12.93 20.87
N PRO A 177 5.85 13.16 19.55
CA PRO A 177 5.52 12.13 18.58
C PRO A 177 6.42 10.91 18.72
N LEU A 178 5.82 9.73 18.78
CA LEU A 178 6.54 8.47 18.78
C LEU A 178 6.56 7.86 17.38
N THR A 179 7.67 7.23 17.03
CA THR A 179 7.84 6.52 15.77
C THR A 179 6.81 5.39 15.66
N THR A 180 6.09 5.37 14.54
CA THR A 180 5.17 4.28 14.16
C THR A 180 5.86 3.39 13.13
N SER A 181 6.73 2.51 13.58
CA SER A 181 7.53 1.60 12.74
C SER A 181 7.75 0.29 13.49
N THR A 182 7.94 -0.83 12.80
CA THR A 182 8.29 -2.15 13.39
C THR A 182 9.78 -2.38 13.60
N SER A 183 10.64 -1.38 13.31
CA SER A 183 12.10 -1.53 13.34
C SER A 183 12.86 -0.46 14.12
N ALA A 184 12.21 0.64 14.54
CA ALA A 184 12.88 1.80 15.16
C ALA A 184 12.14 2.33 16.39
N VAL A 185 12.87 3.04 17.27
CA VAL A 185 12.36 3.71 18.48
C VAL A 185 12.62 5.21 18.43
N THR A 186 11.87 5.95 19.24
CA THR A 186 12.11 7.36 19.55
C THR A 186 12.75 7.49 20.92
N GLU A 187 13.78 8.32 21.04
CA GLU A 187 14.25 8.84 22.33
C GLU A 187 13.45 10.11 22.67
N ALA A 188 12.28 9.91 23.29
CA ALA A 188 11.39 10.99 23.68
C ALA A 188 11.92 11.67 24.95
N LYS A 189 12.47 12.87 24.78
CA LYS A 189 13.20 13.60 25.80
C LYS A 189 12.44 14.86 26.23
N PHE A 190 12.26 15.05 27.54
CA PHE A 190 11.69 16.28 28.10
C PHE A 190 12.44 16.73 29.35
N MET A 191 12.24 17.99 29.73
CA MET A 191 12.79 18.57 30.95
C MET A 191 11.65 19.12 31.82
N ALA A 192 11.69 18.86 33.11
CA ALA A 192 10.66 19.33 34.04
C ALA A 192 10.70 20.87 34.17
N LYS A 193 9.62 21.55 33.77
CA LYS A 193 9.52 23.02 33.84
C LYS A 193 9.33 23.54 35.26
N ALA A 194 8.80 22.71 36.14
CA ALA A 194 8.64 22.96 37.57
C ALA A 194 8.71 21.63 38.33
N ALA A 195 9.11 21.67 39.60
CA ALA A 195 9.08 20.49 40.46
C ALA A 195 7.63 19.97 40.62
N GLY A 196 7.46 18.65 40.72
CA GLY A 196 6.15 18.04 40.91
C GLY A 196 6.07 16.58 40.48
N SER A 197 4.87 16.02 40.58
CA SER A 197 4.54 14.67 40.12
C SER A 197 4.11 14.70 38.66
N PHE A 198 4.83 13.93 37.84
CA PHE A 198 4.55 13.81 36.42
C PHE A 198 3.80 12.54 36.11
N LYS A 199 2.85 12.63 35.18
CA LYS A 199 2.17 11.51 34.57
C LYS A 199 2.56 11.41 33.10
N ILE A 200 3.03 10.25 32.67
CA ILE A 200 3.54 10.01 31.31
C ILE A 200 2.76 8.85 30.68
N SER A 201 2.15 9.07 29.51
CA SER A 201 1.24 8.08 28.89
C SER A 201 1.04 8.29 27.39
N CYS A 202 0.51 7.29 26.68
CA CYS A 202 0.24 7.33 25.25
C CYS A 202 -1.28 7.18 24.98
N PHE A 203 -2.08 8.18 25.34
CA PHE A 203 -3.56 8.09 25.39
C PHE A 203 -4.29 8.95 24.36
N ASP A 204 -3.57 9.76 23.58
CA ASP A 204 -4.11 10.68 22.58
C ASP A 204 -4.61 9.98 21.31
N ASN A 205 -4.31 8.70 21.16
CA ASN A 205 -4.93 7.83 20.15
C ASN A 205 -5.50 6.57 20.80
N ALA A 206 -6.83 6.44 20.74
CA ALA A 206 -7.59 5.33 21.31
C ALA A 206 -7.42 3.99 20.56
N THR A 207 -6.49 3.89 19.62
CA THR A 207 -6.09 2.63 19.00
C THR A 207 -4.62 2.30 19.25
N ALA A 208 -3.81 3.26 19.71
CA ALA A 208 -2.36 3.08 19.81
C ALA A 208 -1.94 2.12 20.94
N ARG A 209 -0.91 1.32 20.65
CA ARG A 209 -0.27 0.38 21.56
C ARG A 209 1.20 0.75 21.72
N ALA A 210 1.55 1.26 22.89
CA ALA A 210 2.91 1.72 23.16
C ALA A 210 3.84 0.58 23.60
N SER A 211 5.11 0.71 23.22
CA SER A 211 6.22 -0.12 23.70
C SER A 211 7.27 0.75 24.36
N TYR A 212 7.77 0.34 25.54
CA TYR A 212 8.80 1.06 26.30
C TYR A 212 10.01 0.15 26.56
N TYR A 213 11.21 0.65 26.31
CA TYR A 213 12.46 -0.13 26.33
C TYR A 213 13.40 0.28 27.48
N ARG A 214 13.56 1.59 27.66
CA ARG A 214 14.43 2.18 28.69
C ARG A 214 13.92 3.56 29.09
N ILE A 215 14.12 3.91 30.36
CA ILE A 215 13.85 5.26 30.89
C ILE A 215 15.12 5.77 31.58
N LEU A 216 15.48 7.03 31.34
CA LEU A 216 16.59 7.70 32.02
C LEU A 216 16.08 8.96 32.71
N ARG A 217 16.54 9.22 33.94
CA ARG A 217 16.36 10.49 34.64
C ARG A 217 17.73 11.04 35.03
N LYS A 218 18.08 12.19 34.47
CA LYS A 218 19.29 12.93 34.82
C LYS A 218 18.92 14.14 35.69
N PRO A 219 19.33 14.16 36.96
CA PRO A 219 19.14 15.31 37.82
C PRO A 219 19.84 16.58 37.30
N ALA A 220 19.22 17.75 37.49
CA ALA A 220 19.84 19.02 37.12
C ALA A 220 21.02 19.38 38.04
N SER A 221 22.16 19.74 37.45
CA SER A 221 23.27 20.42 38.14
C SER A 221 23.29 21.88 37.71
N TYR A 222 23.51 22.80 38.64
CA TYR A 222 23.38 24.24 38.38
C TYR A 222 24.73 24.97 38.38
N SER A 223 24.87 25.94 37.49
CA SER A 223 25.91 26.96 37.50
C SER A 223 25.35 28.25 38.06
N THR A 224 26.13 28.94 38.90
CA THR A 224 25.93 30.38 39.11
C THR A 224 26.47 31.12 37.89
N VAL A 225 25.60 31.79 37.16
CA VAL A 225 25.95 32.63 36.02
C VAL A 225 25.91 34.08 36.45
N THR A 226 27.01 34.79 36.25
CA THR A 226 27.11 36.23 36.55
C THR A 226 27.54 37.00 35.31
N GLY A 227 27.21 38.28 35.26
CA GLY A 227 27.55 39.11 34.11
C GLY A 227 27.41 40.59 34.37
N THR A 228 28.18 41.38 33.63
CA THR A 228 28.01 42.84 33.56
C THR A 228 27.25 43.22 32.29
N MET A 229 26.44 44.28 32.39
CA MET A 229 25.76 44.92 31.28
C MET A 229 26.59 46.15 30.86
N ASP A 230 27.12 46.12 29.65
CA ASP A 230 27.68 47.33 29.02
C ASP A 230 26.53 48.11 28.35
N GLU A 231 26.11 49.17 29.02
CA GLU A 231 25.00 50.04 28.63
C GLU A 231 25.49 51.33 27.93
N THR A 232 26.77 51.44 27.58
CA THR A 232 27.36 52.67 27.00
C THR A 232 26.66 53.11 25.71
N ALA A 233 26.18 52.16 24.91
CA ALA A 233 25.40 52.39 23.68
C ALA A 233 23.86 52.32 23.89
N ALA A 234 23.38 52.27 25.14
CA ALA A 234 21.98 52.07 25.50
C ALA A 234 21.37 53.28 26.24
N ALA A 235 21.65 54.50 25.78
CA ALA A 235 21.23 55.73 26.45
C ALA A 235 19.70 55.80 26.70
N GLY A 236 19.31 55.89 27.97
CA GLY A 236 17.90 55.96 28.40
C GLY A 236 17.22 54.60 28.61
N ILE A 237 17.99 53.51 28.73
CA ILE A 237 17.46 52.20 29.12
C ILE A 237 16.72 52.31 30.47
N PRO A 238 15.57 51.62 30.64
CA PRO A 238 14.81 51.69 31.89
C PRO A 238 15.65 51.28 33.11
N ALA A 239 15.43 51.95 34.26
CA ALA A 239 16.18 51.70 35.50
C ALA A 239 15.98 50.28 36.07
N VAL A 240 14.92 49.59 35.63
CA VAL A 240 14.59 48.21 36.03
C VAL A 240 14.29 47.41 34.78
N TYR A 241 15.17 46.47 34.45
CA TYR A 241 14.99 45.52 33.37
C TYR A 241 15.70 44.20 33.71
N SER A 242 15.41 43.14 32.95
CA SER A 242 15.98 41.81 33.18
C SER A 242 16.60 41.24 31.91
N VAL A 243 17.60 40.37 32.09
CA VAL A 243 18.07 39.46 31.05
C VAL A 243 17.27 38.17 31.16
N ARG A 244 16.53 37.82 30.11
CA ARG A 244 15.81 36.56 30.00
C ARG A 244 16.67 35.52 29.32
N PHE A 245 16.88 34.41 30.01
CA PHE A 245 17.57 33.24 29.51
C PHE A 245 16.54 32.25 28.98
N THR A 246 16.53 32.04 27.68
CA THR A 246 15.68 31.04 27.02
C THR A 246 16.45 29.74 26.88
N TYR A 247 15.88 28.67 27.45
CA TYR A 247 16.36 27.30 27.35
C TYR A 247 16.08 26.75 25.95
N PRO A 248 16.80 25.70 25.50
CA PRO A 248 16.51 25.04 24.23
C PRO A 248 15.07 24.52 24.09
N ASN A 249 14.41 24.20 25.21
CA ASN A 249 13.02 23.74 25.24
C ASN A 249 11.97 24.87 25.37
N GLY A 250 12.39 26.14 25.27
CA GLY A 250 11.51 27.31 25.37
C GLY A 250 11.15 27.75 26.80
N LYS A 251 11.58 27.04 27.85
CA LYS A 251 11.51 27.57 29.22
C LYS A 251 12.32 28.86 29.31
N THR A 252 11.88 29.81 30.14
CA THR A 252 12.59 31.07 30.34
C THR A 252 12.87 31.30 31.81
N LYS A 253 13.99 31.99 32.10
CA LYS A 253 14.33 32.45 33.45
C LYS A 253 14.90 33.85 33.37
N ASP A 254 14.36 34.75 34.18
CA ASP A 254 14.75 36.16 34.15
C ASP A 254 15.73 36.45 35.27
N ALA A 255 16.79 37.18 34.93
CA ALA A 255 17.77 37.71 35.86
C ALA A 255 17.60 39.23 35.92
N LEU A 256 17.18 39.74 37.08
CA LEU A 256 17.05 41.18 37.29
C LEU A 256 18.42 41.85 37.16
N VAL A 257 18.52 42.90 36.36
CA VAL A 257 19.72 43.74 36.28
C VAL A 257 19.66 44.77 37.40
N THR A 258 20.68 44.79 38.26
CA THR A 258 20.81 45.78 39.33
C THR A 258 22.19 46.41 39.26
N SER A 259 22.23 47.74 39.11
CA SER A 259 23.49 48.50 38.95
C SER A 259 24.41 47.94 37.86
N GLY A 260 23.86 47.61 36.69
CA GLY A 260 24.62 47.10 35.54
C GLY A 260 25.15 45.68 35.68
N THR A 261 24.67 44.89 36.65
CA THR A 261 25.07 43.49 36.83
C THR A 261 23.87 42.58 36.98
N TYR A 262 24.02 41.31 36.63
CA TYR A 262 23.03 40.27 36.86
C TYR A 262 23.65 38.99 37.43
N SER A 263 22.82 38.20 38.10
CA SER A 263 23.16 36.87 38.58
C SER A 263 21.96 35.94 38.43
N VAL A 264 22.17 34.74 37.91
CA VAL A 264 21.13 33.72 37.71
C VAL A 264 21.70 32.32 37.91
N SER A 265 20.89 31.43 38.49
CA SER A 265 21.22 30.00 38.58
C SER A 265 20.61 29.27 37.39
N LEU A 266 21.45 28.66 36.54
CA LEU A 266 21.05 27.95 35.32
C LEU A 266 21.62 26.52 35.29
N PRO A 267 20.89 25.53 34.76
CA PRO A 267 21.42 24.19 34.57
C PRO A 267 22.66 24.12 33.66
N ILE A 268 23.58 23.22 34.01
CA ILE A 268 24.80 22.91 33.26
C ILE A 268 24.48 21.95 32.12
N GLY A 269 25.12 22.15 30.97
CA GLY A 269 25.04 21.28 29.79
C GLY A 269 24.17 21.82 28.67
N TYR A 270 23.69 23.06 28.78
CA TYR A 270 22.84 23.70 27.78
C TYR A 270 23.44 24.99 27.25
N THR A 271 23.01 25.34 26.03
CA THR A 271 23.24 26.66 25.44
C THR A 271 21.97 27.48 25.62
N TYR A 272 22.13 28.66 26.22
CA TYR A 272 21.06 29.60 26.46
C TYR A 272 21.12 30.74 25.46
N LYS A 273 19.95 31.16 25.00
CA LYS A 273 19.78 32.39 24.23
C LYS A 273 19.24 33.47 25.14
N MET A 274 19.90 34.62 25.21
CA MET A 274 19.49 35.73 26.04
C MET A 274 18.68 36.77 25.26
N SER A 275 17.72 37.39 25.93
CA SER A 275 16.97 38.56 25.45
C SER A 275 16.73 39.54 26.59
N LEU A 276 16.28 40.75 26.28
CA LEU A 276 15.93 41.74 27.31
C LEU A 276 14.42 41.70 27.61
N VAL A 277 14.06 41.92 28.87
CA VAL A 277 12.66 42.04 29.33
C VAL A 277 12.51 43.35 30.09
N GLY A 278 11.47 44.11 29.78
CA GLY A 278 11.25 45.43 30.38
C GLY A 278 12.13 46.56 29.78
N ALA A 279 12.88 46.29 28.71
CA ALA A 279 13.68 47.27 27.98
C ALA A 279 13.29 47.27 26.47
N ASN A 280 12.04 47.56 26.16
CA ASN A 280 11.59 47.67 24.77
C ASN A 280 12.36 48.78 24.04
N GLY A 281 12.78 48.53 22.79
CA GLY A 281 13.65 49.43 22.02
C GLY A 281 15.14 49.29 22.27
N TYR A 282 15.55 48.25 23.00
CA TYR A 282 16.96 47.89 23.20
C TYR A 282 17.18 46.44 22.77
N ILE A 283 18.36 46.16 22.21
CA ILE A 283 18.78 44.81 21.80
C ILE A 283 20.13 44.46 22.41
N ILE A 284 20.42 43.16 22.46
CA ILE A 284 21.76 42.68 22.80
C ILE A 284 22.66 42.85 21.57
N GLY A 285 23.68 43.69 21.68
CA GLY A 285 24.68 43.90 20.62
C GLY A 285 25.76 42.81 20.56
N SER A 286 26.07 42.18 21.71
CA SER A 286 27.00 41.06 21.80
C SER A 286 26.76 40.27 23.10
N GLY A 287 27.14 39.00 23.08
CA GLY A 287 26.91 38.08 24.21
C GLY A 287 25.48 37.54 24.28
N GLU A 288 24.79 37.39 23.15
CA GLU A 288 23.39 36.88 23.08
C GLU A 288 23.28 35.37 23.32
N ASN A 289 24.36 34.61 23.16
CA ASN A 289 24.35 33.16 23.33
C ASN A 289 25.49 32.71 24.25
N MET A 290 25.21 31.76 25.12
CA MET A 290 26.21 31.24 26.06
C MET A 290 25.94 29.76 26.41
N THR A 291 26.98 28.94 26.36
CA THR A 291 26.93 27.55 26.82
C THR A 291 27.44 27.46 28.25
N VAL A 292 26.64 26.88 29.13
CA VAL A 292 26.99 26.67 30.55
C VAL A 292 27.60 25.27 30.70
N THR A 293 28.89 25.18 31.00
CA THR A 293 29.61 23.89 31.16
C THR A 293 30.26 23.69 32.53
N ALA A 294 30.37 24.74 33.34
CA ALA A 294 31.05 24.73 34.63
C ALA A 294 30.11 25.18 35.76
N ALA A 295 30.50 24.96 37.02
CA ALA A 295 29.70 25.33 38.20
C ALA A 295 29.62 26.86 38.43
N ALA A 296 30.52 27.62 37.83
CA ALA A 296 30.47 29.08 37.78
C ALA A 296 30.84 29.53 36.36
N THR A 297 30.03 30.41 35.78
CA THR A 297 30.21 30.91 34.42
C THR A 297 30.00 32.43 34.41
N THR A 298 30.84 33.17 33.69
CA THR A 298 30.68 34.62 33.52
C THR A 298 30.32 34.91 32.07
N GLN A 299 29.28 35.73 31.86
CA GLN A 299 28.87 36.19 30.54
C GLN A 299 28.58 37.69 30.60
N ASN A 300 29.37 38.49 29.92
CA ASN A 300 29.10 39.92 29.80
C ASN A 300 28.25 40.18 28.56
N ILE A 301 27.35 41.16 28.63
CA ILE A 301 26.39 41.48 27.58
C ILE A 301 26.51 42.95 27.26
N THR A 302 26.66 43.30 25.97
CA THR A 302 26.56 44.69 25.53
C THR A 302 25.15 44.98 25.05
N VAL A 303 24.56 46.08 25.49
CA VAL A 303 23.21 46.51 25.08
C VAL A 303 23.32 47.71 24.17
N VAL A 304 22.53 47.71 23.11
CA VAL A 304 22.47 48.79 22.13
C VAL A 304 21.04 49.29 22.04
N LYS A 305 20.87 50.62 22.05
CA LYS A 305 19.60 51.26 21.77
C LYS A 305 19.28 51.14 20.28
N VAL A 306 18.08 50.67 19.97
CA VAL A 306 17.56 50.69 18.60
C VAL A 306 16.96 52.07 18.35
N ASP A 307 17.30 52.67 17.21
CA ASP A 307 16.68 53.92 16.78
C ASP A 307 15.26 53.63 16.30
N LEU A 308 14.28 53.86 17.18
CA LEU A 308 12.87 53.54 16.96
C LEU A 308 12.04 54.80 16.72
N HIS A 309 11.10 54.68 15.80
CA HIS A 309 10.11 55.68 15.50
C HIS A 309 8.71 55.09 15.60
N THR A 310 7.84 55.77 16.35
CA THR A 310 6.44 55.35 16.51
C THR A 310 5.67 55.66 15.23
N VAL A 311 5.07 54.61 14.67
CA VAL A 311 4.02 54.73 13.66
C VAL A 311 2.69 54.62 14.37
N SER A 312 1.86 55.65 14.20
CA SER A 312 0.47 55.64 14.65
C SER A 312 -0.46 55.62 13.43
N GLY A 313 -1.70 55.18 13.57
CA GLY A 313 -2.67 55.29 12.50
C GLY A 313 -3.95 54.56 12.80
N ASN A 314 -4.82 54.46 11.79
CA ASN A 314 -6.06 53.70 11.88
C ASN A 314 -6.03 52.49 10.94
N ILE A 315 -6.62 51.39 11.41
CA ILE A 315 -6.97 50.23 10.60
C ILE A 315 -8.32 50.52 9.94
N THR A 316 -8.35 50.47 8.61
CA THR A 316 -9.56 50.77 7.82
C THR A 316 -9.89 49.61 6.88
N GLY A 317 -11.17 49.47 6.50
CA GLY A 317 -11.61 48.43 5.55
C GLY A 317 -11.95 47.07 6.19
N LEU A 318 -11.85 46.95 7.51
CA LEU A 318 -12.33 45.80 8.28
C LEU A 318 -13.69 46.09 8.94
N SER A 319 -14.49 45.04 9.14
CA SER A 319 -15.71 45.12 9.95
C SER A 319 -15.39 45.27 11.44
N ALA A 320 -16.35 45.74 12.25
CA ALA A 320 -16.18 45.82 13.71
C ALA A 320 -15.86 44.45 14.33
N SER A 321 -16.44 43.36 13.81
CA SER A 321 -16.15 41.99 14.26
C SER A 321 -14.73 41.55 13.90
N ASP A 322 -14.23 41.94 12.74
CA ASP A 322 -12.87 41.58 12.29
C ASP A 322 -11.80 42.37 13.05
N LEU A 323 -12.09 43.63 13.38
CA LEU A 323 -11.25 44.47 14.23
C LEU A 323 -10.99 43.88 15.62
N THR A 324 -11.91 43.09 16.17
CA THR A 324 -11.68 42.40 17.46
C THR A 324 -10.73 41.21 17.38
N LYS A 325 -10.44 40.72 16.17
CA LYS A 325 -9.64 39.52 15.91
C LYS A 325 -8.32 39.83 15.21
N VAL A 326 -8.21 40.99 14.58
CA VAL A 326 -7.04 41.36 13.77
C VAL A 326 -5.80 41.46 14.64
N GLY A 327 -4.78 40.69 14.28
CA GLY A 327 -3.40 40.92 14.69
C GLY A 327 -2.63 41.49 13.52
N LEU A 328 -1.79 42.49 13.75
CA LEU A 328 -0.83 42.98 12.75
C LEU A 328 0.55 42.43 13.09
N ASN A 329 1.29 42.03 12.06
CA ASN A 329 2.68 41.60 12.17
C ASN A 329 3.54 42.44 11.23
N TYR A 330 4.68 42.91 11.74
CA TYR A 330 5.66 43.66 10.97
C TYR A 330 6.94 42.85 10.94
N VAL A 331 7.28 42.31 9.77
CA VAL A 331 8.40 41.38 9.62
C VAL A 331 9.45 42.00 8.72
N THR A 332 10.71 41.88 9.12
CA THR A 332 11.87 42.27 8.32
C THR A 332 12.95 41.19 8.42
N THR A 333 13.96 41.25 7.55
CA THR A 333 15.07 40.29 7.53
C THR A 333 16.34 40.92 8.09
N GLY A 334 17.13 40.14 8.83
CA GLY A 334 18.44 40.58 9.34
C GLY A 334 18.41 41.55 10.53
N LYS A 335 17.25 41.78 11.16
CA LYS A 335 17.12 42.61 12.37
C LYS A 335 16.67 41.79 13.57
N THR A 336 17.16 42.14 14.74
CA THR A 336 16.86 41.47 16.01
C THR A 336 15.64 42.07 16.73
N TYR A 337 15.33 43.35 16.46
CA TYR A 337 14.15 44.00 17.02
C TYR A 337 12.87 43.45 16.39
N VAL A 338 11.92 43.04 17.24
CA VAL A 338 10.60 42.55 16.83
C VAL A 338 9.57 43.59 17.21
N PRO A 339 8.93 44.26 16.24
CA PRO A 339 7.88 45.23 16.51
C PRO A 339 6.69 44.59 17.24
N VAL A 340 6.10 45.34 18.17
CA VAL A 340 4.90 44.92 18.91
C VAL A 340 3.78 45.91 18.64
N PRO A 341 2.90 45.64 17.67
CA PRO A 341 1.75 46.50 17.41
C PRO A 341 0.75 46.44 18.56
N VAL A 342 0.28 47.60 18.98
CA VAL A 342 -0.83 47.75 19.92
C VAL A 342 -2.03 48.23 19.13
N ILE A 343 -3.13 47.49 19.20
CA ILE A 343 -4.36 47.79 18.46
C ILE A 343 -5.46 48.10 19.47
N ASN A 344 -6.09 49.25 19.32
CA ASN A 344 -7.36 49.54 19.95
C ASN A 344 -8.48 48.95 19.09
N THR A 345 -8.97 47.78 19.49
CA THR A 345 -9.97 47.02 18.74
C THR A 345 -11.35 47.70 18.68
N THR A 346 -11.59 48.73 19.52
CA THR A 346 -12.83 49.51 19.53
C THR A 346 -12.81 50.65 18.51
N THR A 347 -11.68 51.35 18.39
CA THR A 347 -11.56 52.53 17.50
C THR A 347 -10.84 52.23 16.19
N GLY A 348 -10.15 51.09 16.10
CA GLY A 348 -9.26 50.76 14.99
C GLY A 348 -7.93 51.51 15.02
N ALA A 349 -7.68 52.37 16.00
CA ALA A 349 -6.40 53.04 16.16
C ALA A 349 -5.32 52.00 16.50
N TYR A 350 -4.13 52.13 15.94
CA TYR A 350 -2.99 51.29 16.27
C TYR A 350 -1.72 52.12 16.43
N THR A 351 -0.78 51.56 17.18
CA THR A 351 0.59 52.08 17.30
C THR A 351 1.59 50.95 17.21
N VAL A 352 2.72 51.17 16.53
CA VAL A 352 3.84 50.25 16.49
C VAL A 352 5.14 51.05 16.42
N ASP A 353 6.17 50.64 17.15
CA ASP A 353 7.49 51.22 16.99
C ASP A 353 8.28 50.41 15.96
N LEU A 354 8.94 51.11 15.02
CA LEU A 354 9.73 50.49 13.96
C LEU A 354 11.15 51.06 13.93
N GLU A 355 12.13 50.23 13.59
CA GLU A 355 13.52 50.65 13.42
C GLU A 355 13.67 51.59 12.22
N ALA A 356 14.42 52.68 12.43
CA ALA A 356 14.69 53.67 11.39
C ALA A 356 15.39 53.04 10.17
N ASN A 357 15.09 53.55 8.98
CA ASN A 357 15.67 53.12 7.70
C ASN A 357 15.56 51.62 7.40
N THR A 358 14.57 50.94 7.99
CA THR A 358 14.31 49.51 7.80
C THR A 358 12.97 49.29 7.11
N ILE A 359 12.95 48.44 6.08
CA ILE A 359 11.71 48.06 5.39
C ILE A 359 11.06 46.89 6.13
N TYR A 360 9.83 47.07 6.55
CA TYR A 360 8.98 46.04 7.14
C TYR A 360 7.86 45.64 6.18
N THR A 361 7.59 44.35 6.09
CA THR A 361 6.39 43.81 5.45
C THR A 361 5.30 43.62 6.51
N ILE A 362 4.13 44.18 6.25
CA ILE A 362 2.94 44.13 7.10
C ILE A 362 2.12 42.92 6.70
N SER A 363 1.75 42.07 7.65
CA SER A 363 0.78 41.00 7.46
C SER A 363 -0.24 41.00 8.60
N ALA A 364 -1.32 40.24 8.42
CA ALA A 364 -2.40 40.17 9.39
C ALA A 364 -2.83 38.75 9.69
N THR A 365 -3.30 38.54 10.92
CA THR A 365 -3.91 37.28 11.38
C THR A 365 -5.35 37.52 11.82
N GLY A 366 -6.20 36.51 11.73
CA GLY A 366 -7.58 36.56 12.21
C GLY A 366 -8.60 37.21 11.27
N VAL A 367 -8.16 37.69 10.09
CA VAL A 367 -8.98 38.43 9.11
C VAL A 367 -8.76 37.92 7.67
N ASN A 368 -8.95 36.62 7.47
CA ASN A 368 -8.51 35.91 6.26
C ASN A 368 -9.24 36.34 4.97
N ASP A 369 -10.38 37.01 5.09
CA ASP A 369 -11.18 37.52 3.96
C ASP A 369 -10.69 38.86 3.42
N SER A 370 -9.70 39.46 4.07
CA SER A 370 -9.11 40.71 3.65
C SER A 370 -7.62 40.57 3.37
N GLU A 371 -7.09 41.51 2.62
CA GLU A 371 -5.66 41.64 2.32
C GLU A 371 -5.19 43.08 2.48
N ILE A 372 -3.88 43.25 2.66
CA ILE A 372 -3.24 44.57 2.73
C ILE A 372 -2.50 44.74 1.40
N LEU A 373 -2.96 45.63 0.53
CA LEU A 373 -2.32 45.86 -0.77
C LEU A 373 -1.03 46.67 -0.62
N ALA A 374 -1.06 47.72 0.20
CA ALA A 374 0.10 48.51 0.58
C ALA A 374 0.75 47.90 1.83
N ASN A 375 1.43 46.77 1.68
CA ASN A 375 1.92 45.95 2.79
C ASN A 375 3.39 46.20 3.15
N THR A 376 3.97 47.34 2.80
CA THR A 376 5.36 47.66 3.16
C THR A 376 5.46 49.06 3.76
N ILE A 377 6.38 49.23 4.72
CA ILE A 377 6.63 50.52 5.37
C ILE A 377 8.10 50.63 5.78
N SER A 378 8.64 51.85 5.71
CA SER A 378 9.93 52.24 6.29
C SER A 378 9.83 53.64 6.88
N VAL A 379 10.53 53.91 7.97
CA VAL A 379 10.42 55.17 8.72
C VAL A 379 11.77 55.83 8.94
N THR A 380 11.80 57.16 8.96
CA THR A 380 12.99 57.98 9.30
C THR A 380 12.71 58.95 10.45
N SER A 381 11.46 59.04 10.91
CA SER A 381 10.98 59.79 12.07
C SER A 381 9.61 59.23 12.47
N SER A 382 9.14 59.50 13.70
CA SER A 382 7.77 59.14 14.10
C SER A 382 6.76 59.75 13.14
N THR A 383 5.75 58.97 12.74
CA THR A 383 4.83 59.35 11.66
C THR A 383 3.44 58.74 11.86
N THR A 384 2.50 59.14 11.00
CA THR A 384 1.15 58.56 10.94
C THR A 384 0.96 57.83 9.61
N SER A 385 0.58 56.56 9.66
CA SER A 385 0.26 55.74 8.49
C SER A 385 -0.91 54.81 8.78
N ASN A 386 -1.93 54.81 7.94
CA ASN A 386 -3.06 53.89 8.09
C ASN A 386 -2.71 52.51 7.51
N VAL A 387 -3.32 51.46 8.05
CA VAL A 387 -3.30 50.11 7.45
C VAL A 387 -4.65 49.86 6.82
N ALA A 388 -4.70 49.96 5.49
CA ALA A 388 -5.92 49.77 4.72
C ALA A 388 -6.06 48.32 4.27
N PHE A 389 -7.10 47.65 4.76
CA PHE A 389 -7.52 46.35 4.30
C PHE A 389 -8.48 46.49 3.11
N THR A 390 -8.34 45.58 2.15
CA THR A 390 -9.27 45.41 1.03
C THR A 390 -9.84 44.00 1.09
N ALA A 391 -11.14 43.86 0.86
CA ALA A 391 -11.77 42.54 0.79
C ALA A 391 -11.23 41.76 -0.41
N LYS A 392 -10.88 40.50 -0.22
CA LYS A 392 -10.43 39.63 -1.31
C LYS A 392 -11.59 39.38 -2.29
N PRO A 393 -11.31 39.29 -3.60
CA PRO A 393 -12.34 39.08 -4.60
C PRO A 393 -12.99 37.70 -4.47
N LEU A 394 -14.30 37.67 -4.67
CA LEU A 394 -15.11 36.44 -4.80
C LEU A 394 -15.45 36.22 -6.27
N TYR A 395 -15.50 34.95 -6.65
CA TYR A 395 -15.76 34.50 -8.02
C TYR A 395 -16.95 33.55 -8.03
N ASN A 396 -17.89 33.77 -8.95
CA ASN A 396 -19.09 32.95 -9.06
C ASN A 396 -18.73 31.54 -9.51
N VAL A 397 -19.41 30.54 -8.94
CA VAL A 397 -19.29 29.14 -9.34
C VAL A 397 -20.66 28.62 -9.77
N ALA A 398 -20.82 28.35 -11.06
CA ALA A 398 -22.04 27.70 -11.55
C ALA A 398 -22.03 26.22 -11.16
N ILE A 399 -23.00 25.80 -10.34
CA ILE A 399 -23.17 24.40 -9.95
C ILE A 399 -24.20 23.74 -10.86
N ASN A 400 -23.75 22.72 -11.60
CA ASN A 400 -24.61 21.87 -12.41
C ASN A 400 -24.77 20.53 -11.71
N THR A 401 -25.99 19.99 -11.66
CA THR A 401 -26.24 18.66 -11.09
C THR A 401 -26.79 17.72 -12.15
N THR A 402 -26.42 16.44 -12.07
CA THR A 402 -27.04 15.37 -12.85
C THR A 402 -27.55 14.28 -11.90
N GLY A 403 -28.66 13.63 -12.26
CA GLY A 403 -29.25 12.56 -11.44
C GLY A 403 -30.13 13.04 -10.28
N LEU A 404 -30.33 14.36 -10.12
CA LEU A 404 -31.28 14.94 -9.18
C LEU A 404 -32.51 15.49 -9.92
N ASN A 405 -33.68 15.39 -9.28
CA ASN A 405 -34.90 16.07 -9.72
C ASN A 405 -35.02 17.49 -9.12
N ALA A 406 -36.00 18.27 -9.58
CA ALA A 406 -36.19 19.66 -9.15
C ALA A 406 -36.36 19.82 -7.63
N THR A 407 -37.10 18.91 -6.97
CA THR A 407 -37.28 18.93 -5.51
C THR A 407 -35.97 18.70 -4.79
N GLN A 408 -35.18 17.72 -5.22
CA GLN A 408 -33.87 17.41 -4.64
C GLN A 408 -32.88 18.57 -4.84
N ILE A 409 -32.87 19.19 -6.02
CA ILE A 409 -32.05 20.39 -6.28
C ILE A 409 -32.39 21.50 -5.28
N GLY A 410 -33.69 21.69 -4.99
CA GLY A 410 -34.16 22.67 -4.02
C GLY A 410 -33.79 22.39 -2.55
N LEU A 411 -33.24 21.20 -2.24
CA LEU A 411 -32.80 20.79 -0.91
C LEU A 411 -31.27 20.72 -0.77
N LEU A 412 -30.54 20.77 -1.89
CA LEU A 412 -29.09 20.57 -1.91
C LEU A 412 -28.35 21.75 -1.27
N SER A 413 -27.72 21.50 -0.13
CA SER A 413 -26.74 22.41 0.48
C SER A 413 -25.32 21.97 0.15
N LEU A 414 -24.40 22.93 0.02
CA LEU A 414 -23.03 22.67 -0.38
C LEU A 414 -22.03 23.25 0.62
N LYS A 415 -20.96 22.50 0.87
CA LYS A 415 -19.84 22.91 1.69
C LYS A 415 -18.55 22.85 0.87
N PHE A 416 -17.79 23.94 0.86
CA PHE A 416 -16.50 24.05 0.19
C PHE A 416 -15.41 24.30 1.23
N THR A 417 -14.48 23.36 1.38
CA THR A 417 -13.34 23.49 2.31
C THR A 417 -12.10 23.92 1.53
N ASN A 418 -11.48 25.04 1.89
CA ASN A 418 -10.27 25.51 1.22
C ASN A 418 -9.07 24.66 1.64
N LEU A 419 -8.49 23.94 0.68
CA LEU A 419 -7.31 23.08 0.90
C LEU A 419 -6.01 23.88 0.99
N ASN A 420 -6.00 25.14 0.53
CA ASN A 420 -4.84 26.03 0.67
C ASN A 420 -4.85 26.82 1.98
N GLU A 421 -5.93 26.75 2.77
CA GLU A 421 -6.11 27.55 3.97
C GLU A 421 -6.83 26.72 5.06
N ALA A 422 -6.05 26.11 5.95
CA ALA A 422 -6.55 25.16 6.95
C ALA A 422 -7.68 25.75 7.81
N GLY A 423 -8.79 25.01 7.92
CA GLY A 423 -9.95 25.40 8.72
C GLY A 423 -10.92 26.38 8.04
N TYR A 424 -10.60 26.89 6.86
CA TYR A 424 -11.46 27.84 6.16
C TYR A 424 -12.52 27.11 5.30
N VAL A 425 -13.80 27.39 5.56
CA VAL A 425 -14.95 26.68 4.95
C VAL A 425 -16.04 27.66 4.53
N TYR A 426 -16.57 27.49 3.32
CA TYR A 426 -17.83 28.11 2.89
C TYR A 426 -18.99 27.11 3.00
N ASN A 427 -20.14 27.58 3.47
CA ASN A 427 -21.40 26.81 3.47
C ASN A 427 -22.46 27.59 2.71
N PHE A 428 -23.15 26.93 1.80
CA PHE A 428 -24.23 27.50 1.01
C PHE A 428 -25.51 26.72 1.26
N ALA A 429 -26.56 27.44 1.67
CA ALA A 429 -27.90 26.91 1.80
C ALA A 429 -28.48 26.58 0.40
N PRO A 430 -29.58 25.80 0.33
CA PRO A 430 -30.17 25.43 -0.95
C PRO A 430 -30.56 26.66 -1.79
N ASN A 431 -30.42 26.54 -3.11
CA ASN A 431 -30.70 27.61 -4.08
C ASN A 431 -29.89 28.91 -3.91
N THR A 432 -28.81 28.90 -3.12
CA THR A 432 -27.93 30.08 -2.95
C THR A 432 -26.84 30.08 -4.01
N ALA A 433 -26.55 31.26 -4.59
CA ALA A 433 -25.43 31.40 -5.52
C ALA A 433 -24.10 31.12 -4.82
N VAL A 434 -23.28 30.25 -5.41
CA VAL A 434 -21.96 29.91 -4.87
C VAL A 434 -20.94 30.94 -5.35
N SER A 435 -20.23 31.56 -4.41
CA SER A 435 -19.15 32.52 -4.68
C SER A 435 -17.96 32.22 -3.77
N LEU A 436 -16.79 31.99 -4.35
CA LEU A 436 -15.60 31.54 -3.61
C LEU A 436 -14.40 32.44 -3.91
N ARG A 437 -13.45 32.54 -2.98
CA ARG A 437 -12.13 33.13 -3.25
C ARG A 437 -11.34 32.26 -4.23
N SER A 438 -10.22 32.80 -4.72
CA SER A 438 -9.22 31.96 -5.37
C SER A 438 -8.66 30.94 -4.36
N GLY A 439 -8.51 29.69 -4.82
CA GLY A 439 -8.10 28.57 -4.00
C GLY A 439 -8.49 27.23 -4.61
N THR A 440 -8.11 26.15 -3.94
CA THR A 440 -8.52 24.78 -4.25
C THR A 440 -9.46 24.27 -3.16
N TYR A 441 -10.64 23.80 -3.54
CA TYR A 441 -11.69 23.42 -2.61
C TYR A 441 -12.08 21.95 -2.76
N SER A 442 -12.17 21.23 -1.64
CA SER A 442 -12.94 19.97 -1.60
C SER A 442 -14.42 20.30 -1.42
N ILE A 443 -15.30 19.46 -1.95
CA ILE A 443 -16.75 19.70 -1.98
C ILE A 443 -17.45 18.60 -1.18
N ASP A 444 -18.38 18.99 -0.33
CA ASP A 444 -19.27 18.12 0.42
C ASP A 444 -20.72 18.63 0.31
N TYR A 445 -21.70 17.77 0.59
CA TYR A 445 -23.12 18.09 0.42
C TYR A 445 -23.99 17.66 1.60
N SER A 446 -25.15 18.30 1.74
CA SER A 446 -26.18 17.90 2.70
C SER A 446 -27.58 18.22 2.21
N GLY A 447 -28.61 17.80 2.96
CA GLY A 447 -30.03 18.04 2.66
C GLY A 447 -30.71 16.95 1.83
N LEU A 448 -29.98 15.94 1.35
CA LEU A 448 -30.51 14.86 0.50
C LEU A 448 -30.65 13.51 1.22
N ASP A 449 -30.49 13.48 2.54
CA ASP A 449 -30.39 12.24 3.32
C ASP A 449 -31.61 11.32 3.21
N ASN A 450 -32.79 11.90 3.01
CA ASN A 450 -34.05 11.17 2.86
C ASN A 450 -34.33 10.75 1.40
N HIS A 451 -33.40 11.01 0.49
CA HIS A 451 -33.51 10.66 -0.93
C HIS A 451 -32.47 9.61 -1.29
N GLN A 452 -32.86 8.64 -2.11
CA GLN A 452 -32.01 7.53 -2.55
C GLN A 452 -30.98 7.99 -3.58
N VAL A 453 -30.07 8.87 -3.18
CA VAL A 453 -29.02 9.41 -4.04
C VAL A 453 -27.71 9.52 -3.26
N GLU A 454 -26.62 9.35 -3.97
CA GLU A 454 -25.28 9.62 -3.47
C GLU A 454 -24.46 10.39 -4.51
N LEU A 455 -23.56 11.24 -4.03
CA LEU A 455 -22.63 11.97 -4.88
C LEU A 455 -21.56 11.00 -5.40
N GLY A 456 -21.37 10.97 -6.72
CA GLY A 456 -20.26 10.27 -7.35
C GLY A 456 -18.90 10.90 -7.00
N LEU A 457 -17.81 10.18 -7.30
CA LEU A 457 -16.47 10.68 -7.00
C LEU A 457 -16.24 12.04 -7.66
N THR A 458 -15.90 13.04 -6.84
CA THR A 458 -15.84 14.45 -7.26
C THR A 458 -14.42 14.99 -7.07
N SER A 459 -13.86 15.58 -8.12
CA SER A 459 -12.58 16.28 -8.08
C SER A 459 -12.68 17.58 -7.31
N ASN A 460 -11.55 18.08 -6.82
CA ASN A 460 -11.47 19.41 -6.21
C ASN A 460 -11.92 20.49 -7.22
N LEU A 461 -12.40 21.62 -6.70
CA LEU A 461 -12.69 22.82 -7.48
C LEU A 461 -11.53 23.80 -7.35
N LYS A 462 -10.92 24.18 -8.47
CA LYS A 462 -9.88 25.20 -8.51
C LYS A 462 -10.44 26.52 -9.02
N ILE A 463 -10.31 27.57 -8.24
CA ILE A 463 -10.66 28.96 -8.60
C ILE A 463 -9.34 29.75 -8.69
N ALA A 464 -9.09 30.36 -9.84
CA ALA A 464 -7.85 31.08 -10.13
C ALA A 464 -8.17 32.45 -10.77
N GLY A 465 -8.71 33.37 -9.97
CA GLY A 465 -8.92 34.75 -10.41
C GLY A 465 -10.11 34.98 -11.34
N ALA A 466 -10.98 34.00 -11.57
CA ALA A 466 -12.14 34.11 -12.45
C ALA A 466 -13.30 33.19 -12.02
N SER A 467 -14.52 33.54 -12.43
CA SER A 467 -15.71 32.69 -12.28
C SER A 467 -15.52 31.33 -12.96
N ASN A 468 -16.08 30.28 -12.38
CA ASN A 468 -15.90 28.90 -12.85
C ASN A 468 -17.23 28.11 -12.79
N SER A 469 -17.21 26.84 -13.15
CA SER A 469 -18.35 25.93 -13.00
C SER A 469 -17.91 24.57 -12.46
N LYS A 470 -18.85 23.84 -11.83
CA LYS A 470 -18.63 22.48 -11.35
C LYS A 470 -19.87 21.63 -11.58
N THR A 471 -19.69 20.46 -12.17
CA THR A 471 -20.74 19.45 -12.28
C THR A 471 -20.63 18.47 -11.12
N LEU A 472 -21.74 18.25 -10.41
CA LEU A 472 -21.90 17.27 -9.33
C LEU A 472 -22.83 16.16 -9.83
N ALA A 473 -22.26 14.99 -10.08
CA ALA A 473 -23.01 13.85 -10.60
C ALA A 473 -23.52 12.97 -9.46
N PHE A 474 -24.83 12.93 -9.28
CA PHE A 474 -25.49 12.05 -8.32
C PHE A 474 -25.98 10.78 -9.02
N LYS A 475 -25.95 9.66 -8.30
CA LYS A 475 -26.48 8.37 -8.75
C LYS A 475 -27.39 7.76 -7.68
N PRO A 476 -28.32 6.87 -8.04
CA PRO A 476 -29.11 6.16 -7.05
C PRO A 476 -28.24 5.37 -6.07
N ALA A 477 -28.49 5.52 -4.77
CA ALA A 477 -27.82 4.72 -3.76
C ALA A 477 -28.40 3.30 -3.74
N THR A 478 -27.58 2.30 -4.04
CA THR A 478 -27.97 0.89 -4.03
C THR A 478 -27.19 0.05 -3.02
N ILE A 479 -26.21 0.66 -2.34
CA ILE A 479 -25.37 0.04 -1.31
C ILE A 479 -25.25 1.02 -0.15
N TRP A 480 -25.50 0.53 1.07
CA TRP A 480 -25.41 1.26 2.33
C TRP A 480 -24.45 0.51 3.25
N SER A 481 -23.18 0.93 3.26
CA SER A 481 -22.09 0.33 4.04
C SER A 481 -21.91 0.95 5.43
N PHE A 482 -22.59 2.08 5.72
CA PHE A 482 -22.59 2.77 7.03
C PHE A 482 -21.22 3.25 7.54
N ASP A 483 -20.21 3.28 6.67
CA ASP A 483 -18.82 3.63 6.98
C ASP A 483 -18.35 4.94 6.33
N ASP A 484 -19.15 5.51 5.45
CA ASP A 484 -18.84 6.71 4.69
C ASP A 484 -19.28 8.01 5.38
N ARG A 485 -20.20 7.93 6.34
CA ARG A 485 -20.70 9.08 7.10
C ARG A 485 -21.17 8.68 8.49
N VAL A 486 -20.98 9.59 9.45
CA VAL A 486 -21.50 9.43 10.81
C VAL A 486 -23.04 9.50 10.81
N ILE A 487 -23.67 8.44 11.28
CA ILE A 487 -25.10 8.36 11.60
C ILE A 487 -25.23 8.51 13.11
N THR A 488 -26.03 9.48 13.53
CA THR A 488 -26.27 9.77 14.95
C THR A 488 -27.71 9.48 15.31
N ASN A 489 -28.01 9.48 16.60
CA ASN A 489 -29.37 9.32 17.11
C ASN A 489 -30.36 10.41 16.62
N ALA A 490 -29.87 11.54 16.11
CA ALA A 490 -30.67 12.62 15.54
C ALA A 490 -30.90 12.46 14.03
N SER A 491 -30.23 11.50 13.38
CA SER A 491 -30.38 11.26 11.95
C SER A 491 -31.77 10.68 11.65
N THR A 492 -32.54 11.38 10.81
CA THR A 492 -33.86 10.91 10.34
C THR A 492 -33.77 10.10 9.04
N GLY A 493 -32.63 10.14 8.35
CA GLY A 493 -32.38 9.33 7.18
C GLY A 493 -30.91 9.27 6.78
N TYR A 494 -30.61 8.40 5.82
CA TYR A 494 -29.28 8.15 5.29
C TYR A 494 -29.36 7.56 3.87
N LYS A 495 -28.98 8.35 2.85
CA LYS A 495 -29.03 7.98 1.43
C LYS A 495 -30.37 7.32 1.02
N GLY A 496 -31.48 7.87 1.52
CA GLY A 496 -32.83 7.38 1.24
C GLY A 496 -33.38 6.37 2.24
N ILE A 497 -32.55 5.75 3.08
CA ILE A 497 -33.06 4.98 4.23
C ILE A 497 -33.71 5.96 5.19
N LEU A 498 -34.97 5.74 5.54
CA LEU A 498 -35.68 6.55 6.52
C LEU A 498 -35.64 5.86 7.88
N PHE A 499 -35.20 6.58 8.92
CA PHE A 499 -35.16 6.08 10.29
C PHE A 499 -36.42 6.52 11.05
N GLY A 500 -37.05 5.58 11.74
CA GLY A 500 -38.23 5.80 12.57
C GLY A 500 -38.20 4.97 13.86
N GLY A 501 -39.33 4.98 14.58
CA GLY A 501 -39.49 4.25 15.84
C GLY A 501 -38.97 5.00 17.07
N THR A 502 -38.48 4.27 18.08
CA THR A 502 -38.00 4.85 19.34
C THR A 502 -36.80 5.78 19.12
N ALA A 503 -36.76 6.93 19.82
CA ALA A 503 -35.62 7.84 19.78
C ALA A 503 -34.31 7.14 20.19
N ASN A 504 -33.18 7.52 19.57
CA ASN A 504 -31.85 6.95 19.83
C ASN A 504 -31.66 5.48 19.43
N SER A 505 -32.40 5.02 18.42
CA SER A 505 -32.31 3.64 17.94
C SER A 505 -31.10 3.36 17.04
N PHE A 506 -30.54 4.36 16.35
CA PHE A 506 -29.54 4.15 15.30
C PHE A 506 -28.27 4.97 15.52
N ALA A 507 -27.11 4.31 15.39
CA ALA A 507 -25.82 4.98 15.37
C ALA A 507 -24.77 4.17 14.59
N SER A 508 -24.01 4.84 13.73
CA SER A 508 -22.84 4.23 13.07
C SER A 508 -21.68 4.10 14.06
N ARG A 509 -20.84 3.06 13.94
CA ARG A 509 -19.61 2.95 14.73
C ARG A 509 -18.36 3.04 13.86
N SER A 510 -17.41 3.83 14.33
CA SER A 510 -16.06 3.91 13.77
C SER A 510 -15.06 3.41 14.82
N PRO A 511 -14.09 2.54 14.44
CA PRO A 511 -13.73 2.12 13.08
C PRO A 511 -14.47 0.86 12.58
N GLN A 512 -15.50 0.37 13.28
CA GLN A 512 -16.15 -0.91 12.98
C GLN A 512 -16.90 -0.96 11.64
N ALA A 513 -17.23 0.20 11.06
CA ALA A 513 -17.91 0.31 9.77
C ALA A 513 -19.27 -0.42 9.76
N ASP A 514 -20.05 -0.25 10.83
CA ASP A 514 -21.37 -0.86 10.98
C ASP A 514 -22.41 0.08 11.60
N LEU A 515 -23.69 -0.26 11.41
CA LEU A 515 -24.84 0.42 12.00
C LEU A 515 -25.36 -0.39 13.19
N THR A 516 -25.34 0.22 14.38
CA THR A 516 -26.07 -0.29 15.53
C THR A 516 -27.52 0.14 15.48
N ALA A 517 -28.42 -0.83 15.71
CA ALA A 517 -29.86 -0.62 15.68
C ALA A 517 -30.52 -1.28 16.90
N LYS A 518 -31.12 -0.46 17.79
CA LYS A 518 -31.75 -0.92 19.03
C LYS A 518 -33.21 -1.30 18.82
N THR A 519 -33.70 -2.18 19.70
CA THR A 519 -35.11 -2.52 19.83
C THR A 519 -36.04 -1.31 19.71
N GLY A 520 -37.10 -1.44 18.91
CA GLY A 520 -38.12 -0.40 18.71
C GLY A 520 -37.79 0.60 17.58
N GLY A 521 -36.60 0.54 16.98
CA GLY A 521 -36.28 1.27 15.76
C GLY A 521 -36.93 0.66 14.52
N THR A 522 -37.20 1.49 13.52
CA THR A 522 -37.62 1.07 12.18
C THR A 522 -36.73 1.71 11.10
N MET A 523 -36.41 0.96 10.06
CA MET A 523 -35.70 1.46 8.87
C MET A 523 -36.53 1.18 7.63
N GLN A 524 -36.83 2.20 6.82
CA GLN A 524 -37.51 2.04 5.55
C GLN A 524 -36.50 2.18 4.41
N ILE A 525 -36.28 1.08 3.68
CA ILE A 525 -35.31 0.98 2.59
C ILE A 525 -36.03 1.22 1.27
N PRO A 526 -35.67 2.25 0.48
CA PRO A 526 -36.34 2.55 -0.78
C PRO A 526 -36.03 1.47 -1.82
N VAL A 527 -37.05 0.96 -2.49
CA VAL A 527 -36.97 -0.15 -3.46
C VAL A 527 -37.95 0.05 -4.61
N LYS A 528 -37.63 -0.55 -5.76
CA LYS A 528 -38.52 -0.64 -6.92
C LYS A 528 -39.25 -1.98 -6.96
N VAL A 529 -40.32 -2.04 -7.74
CA VAL A 529 -41.04 -3.31 -8.00
C VAL A 529 -40.06 -4.38 -8.52
N GLY A 530 -40.01 -5.53 -7.83
CA GLY A 530 -39.14 -6.65 -8.18
C GLY A 530 -37.72 -6.56 -7.65
N ASP A 531 -37.34 -5.47 -6.97
CA ASP A 531 -36.04 -5.39 -6.29
C ASP A 531 -35.95 -6.46 -5.21
N LYS A 532 -34.75 -7.01 -5.06
CA LYS A 532 -34.37 -7.85 -3.93
C LYS A 532 -33.39 -7.07 -3.07
N ILE A 533 -33.57 -7.05 -1.76
CA ILE A 533 -32.59 -6.50 -0.82
C ILE A 533 -31.80 -7.61 -0.15
N THR A 534 -30.52 -7.35 0.11
CA THR A 534 -29.68 -8.17 0.98
C THR A 534 -29.34 -7.36 2.23
N VAL A 535 -29.60 -7.94 3.41
CA VAL A 535 -29.32 -7.36 4.73
C VAL A 535 -28.21 -8.16 5.39
N SER A 536 -27.02 -7.57 5.46
CA SER A 536 -25.83 -8.17 6.06
C SER A 536 -25.67 -7.74 7.51
N HIS A 537 -25.50 -8.71 8.40
CA HIS A 537 -25.39 -8.47 9.84
C HIS A 537 -24.48 -9.51 10.52
N TYR A 538 -23.94 -9.16 11.68
CA TYR A 538 -23.00 -10.01 12.43
C TYR A 538 -23.20 -9.85 13.95
N PHE A 539 -22.45 -10.59 14.76
CA PHE A 539 -22.40 -10.49 16.22
C PHE A 539 -23.75 -10.75 16.94
N ALA A 540 -24.71 -9.84 16.82
CA ALA A 540 -26.08 -10.02 17.26
C ALA A 540 -27.05 -9.35 16.27
N ALA A 541 -28.20 -9.98 16.04
CA ALA A 541 -29.31 -9.36 15.32
C ALA A 541 -30.64 -9.93 15.81
N ASN A 542 -31.66 -9.08 15.86
CA ASN A 542 -33.05 -9.47 16.09
C ASN A 542 -33.97 -8.45 15.40
N PHE A 543 -34.42 -8.79 14.20
CA PHE A 543 -35.25 -7.90 13.38
C PHE A 543 -36.25 -8.70 12.53
N SER A 544 -37.28 -8.05 12.02
CA SER A 544 -38.12 -8.60 10.94
C SER A 544 -38.09 -7.69 9.72
N ILE A 545 -38.37 -8.27 8.55
CA ILE A 545 -38.52 -7.55 7.29
C ILE A 545 -40.02 -7.60 6.92
N ASP A 546 -40.64 -6.42 6.76
CA ASP A 546 -42.07 -6.22 6.47
C ASP A 546 -43.01 -7.04 7.37
N GLY A 547 -42.69 -7.12 8.66
CA GLY A 547 -43.51 -7.83 9.65
C GLY A 547 -43.46 -9.37 9.54
N GLY A 548 -42.57 -9.91 8.71
CA GLY A 548 -42.33 -11.35 8.60
C GLY A 548 -41.67 -11.96 9.84
N THR A 549 -41.27 -13.23 9.71
CA THR A 549 -40.61 -13.99 10.78
C THR A 549 -39.36 -13.29 11.30
N ALA A 550 -39.13 -13.35 12.61
CA ALA A 550 -37.94 -12.79 13.24
C ALA A 550 -36.66 -13.46 12.72
N ILE A 551 -35.71 -12.63 12.29
CA ILE A 551 -34.35 -12.99 11.91
C ILE A 551 -33.47 -12.74 13.12
N VAL A 552 -32.90 -13.82 13.66
CA VAL A 552 -32.12 -13.80 14.91
C VAL A 552 -30.72 -14.32 14.65
N ASN A 553 -29.72 -13.53 15.04
CA ASN A 553 -28.31 -13.92 15.07
C ASN A 553 -27.80 -13.73 16.49
N THR A 554 -27.20 -14.76 17.08
CA THR A 554 -26.63 -14.76 18.44
C THR A 554 -25.16 -15.20 18.44
N SER A 555 -24.47 -15.06 17.30
CA SER A 555 -23.11 -15.58 17.09
C SER A 555 -22.06 -14.99 18.04
N GLY A 556 -22.26 -13.78 18.55
CA GLY A 556 -21.30 -13.06 19.39
C GLY A 556 -19.96 -12.78 18.70
N SER A 557 -19.90 -12.90 17.37
CA SER A 557 -18.68 -12.82 16.58
C SER A 557 -18.82 -11.84 15.42
N THR A 558 -17.82 -11.00 15.24
CA THR A 558 -17.68 -10.12 14.07
C THR A 558 -17.01 -10.80 12.89
N ALA A 559 -16.50 -12.03 13.05
CA ALA A 559 -15.83 -12.77 11.98
C ALA A 559 -16.80 -13.40 10.98
N ASN A 560 -18.08 -13.52 11.34
CA ASN A 560 -19.11 -14.19 10.54
C ASN A 560 -20.22 -13.21 10.17
N VAL A 561 -20.27 -12.82 8.89
CA VAL A 561 -21.38 -12.01 8.35
C VAL A 561 -22.47 -12.95 7.84
N VAL A 562 -23.69 -12.74 8.31
CA VAL A 562 -24.90 -13.44 7.89
C VAL A 562 -25.66 -12.52 6.93
N ASN A 563 -26.08 -13.07 5.79
CA ASN A 563 -26.86 -12.35 4.79
C ASN A 563 -28.30 -12.86 4.80
N THR A 564 -29.27 -11.96 4.91
CA THR A 564 -30.68 -12.28 4.72
C THR A 564 -31.22 -11.56 3.50
N GLU A 565 -31.88 -12.30 2.61
CA GLU A 565 -32.48 -11.74 1.39
C GLU A 565 -33.99 -11.59 1.53
N TYR A 566 -34.52 -10.53 0.93
CA TYR A 566 -35.96 -10.30 0.83
C TYR A 566 -36.30 -9.71 -0.54
N THR A 567 -37.30 -10.28 -1.22
CA THR A 567 -37.78 -9.77 -2.51
C THR A 567 -39.00 -8.91 -2.26
N TYR A 568 -38.98 -7.67 -2.74
CA TYR A 568 -40.07 -6.73 -2.53
C TYR A 568 -41.33 -7.16 -3.32
N PRO A 569 -42.46 -7.46 -2.66
CA PRO A 569 -43.65 -7.99 -3.32
C PRO A 569 -44.61 -6.90 -3.83
N GLY A 570 -44.26 -5.62 -3.67
CA GLY A 570 -45.14 -4.50 -4.01
C GLY A 570 -45.43 -4.41 -5.51
N SER A 571 -46.59 -3.86 -5.86
CA SER A 571 -47.02 -3.59 -7.25
C SER A 571 -46.65 -2.18 -7.74
N ALA A 572 -46.06 -1.35 -6.89
CA ALA A 572 -45.52 -0.03 -7.20
C ALA A 572 -44.24 0.20 -6.37
N ASP A 573 -43.36 1.10 -6.82
CA ASP A 573 -42.15 1.48 -6.09
C ASP A 573 -42.51 1.97 -4.67
N GLY A 574 -41.67 1.65 -3.69
CA GLY A 574 -42.00 1.89 -2.28
C GLY A 574 -40.83 1.61 -1.33
N PHE A 575 -41.16 1.08 -0.16
CA PHE A 575 -40.18 0.79 0.89
C PHE A 575 -40.31 -0.64 1.41
N VAL A 576 -39.16 -1.26 1.72
CA VAL A 576 -39.08 -2.42 2.61
C VAL A 576 -38.80 -1.92 4.03
N THR A 577 -39.59 -2.35 5.00
CA THR A 577 -39.46 -1.93 6.39
C THR A 577 -38.76 -2.98 7.24
N ILE A 578 -37.60 -2.64 7.79
CA ILE A 578 -36.91 -3.44 8.80
C ILE A 578 -37.34 -2.94 10.19
N THR A 579 -37.89 -3.83 11.01
CA THR A 579 -38.31 -3.53 12.40
C THR A 579 -37.41 -4.23 13.39
N LEU A 580 -36.84 -3.47 14.34
CA LEU A 580 -35.96 -4.01 15.38
C LEU A 580 -36.79 -4.56 16.55
N LEU A 581 -36.59 -5.84 16.87
CA LEU A 581 -37.41 -6.59 17.83
C LEU A 581 -36.70 -6.75 19.19
N GLY A 582 -37.38 -7.40 20.15
CA GLY A 582 -36.87 -7.71 21.49
C GLY A 582 -37.23 -6.66 22.55
N THR A 583 -36.59 -6.70 23.72
CA THR A 583 -36.79 -5.73 24.81
C THR A 583 -35.49 -5.03 25.24
N ALA A 584 -34.31 -5.53 24.84
CA ALA A 584 -33.00 -4.96 25.17
C ALA A 584 -31.88 -5.41 24.21
N LEU A 585 -32.18 -5.69 22.94
CA LEU A 585 -31.19 -6.21 21.97
C LEU A 585 -30.70 -5.11 21.04
N THR A 586 -29.43 -5.20 20.65
CA THR A 586 -28.83 -4.37 19.60
C THR A 586 -28.49 -5.26 18.41
N SER A 587 -29.01 -4.92 17.24
CA SER A 587 -28.63 -5.52 15.97
C SER A 587 -27.48 -4.75 15.35
N TYR A 588 -26.58 -5.45 14.69
CA TYR A 588 -25.42 -4.85 14.04
C TYR A 588 -25.42 -5.15 12.54
N PHE A 589 -25.72 -4.13 11.72
CA PHE A 589 -25.77 -4.23 10.27
C PHE A 589 -24.46 -3.74 9.66
N THR A 590 -23.82 -4.59 8.87
CA THR A 590 -22.56 -4.24 8.18
C THR A 590 -22.82 -3.68 6.79
N GLU A 591 -23.91 -4.09 6.14
CA GLU A 591 -24.30 -3.59 4.83
C GLU A 591 -25.80 -3.84 4.61
N ILE A 592 -26.46 -2.91 3.92
CA ILE A 592 -27.72 -3.18 3.21
C ILE A 592 -27.47 -2.87 1.74
N LYS A 593 -27.97 -3.69 0.83
CA LYS A 593 -27.89 -3.38 -0.62
C LYS A 593 -29.12 -3.83 -1.38
N ILE A 594 -29.40 -3.10 -2.47
CA ILE A 594 -30.28 -3.56 -3.53
C ILE A 594 -29.50 -4.51 -4.44
N GLY A 595 -30.14 -5.62 -4.75
CA GLY A 595 -29.53 -6.80 -5.33
C GLY A 595 -29.47 -7.93 -4.31
N GLY A 596 -29.58 -9.14 -4.82
CA GLY A 596 -29.36 -10.36 -4.07
C GLY A 596 -29.15 -11.50 -5.06
N SER A 597 -29.38 -12.72 -4.59
CA SER A 597 -29.10 -13.90 -5.37
C SER A 597 -30.03 -13.99 -6.58
N ILE A 598 -29.50 -14.33 -7.75
CA ILE A 598 -30.23 -14.58 -8.99
C ILE A 598 -30.26 -16.08 -9.30
N THR A 599 -31.19 -16.48 -10.16
CA THR A 599 -31.28 -17.87 -10.63
C THR A 599 -30.00 -18.25 -11.40
N TYR A 600 -29.48 -19.45 -11.14
CA TYR A 600 -28.37 -20.00 -11.91
C TYR A 600 -28.71 -20.07 -13.40
N THR A 601 -27.85 -19.51 -14.23
CA THR A 601 -27.97 -19.50 -15.70
C THR A 601 -26.59 -19.76 -16.30
N SER A 602 -26.49 -20.71 -17.22
CA SER A 602 -25.25 -21.06 -17.92
C SER A 602 -25.61 -21.74 -19.26
N PRO A 603 -24.99 -21.36 -20.40
CA PRO A 603 -23.99 -20.30 -20.53
C PRO A 603 -24.60 -18.89 -20.40
N ILE A 604 -23.75 -17.91 -20.08
CA ILE A 604 -24.05 -16.47 -20.23
C ILE A 604 -23.13 -15.86 -21.29
N THR A 605 -23.61 -14.84 -22.00
CA THR A 605 -22.92 -14.29 -23.17
C THR A 605 -22.38 -12.87 -22.94
N VAL A 606 -21.19 -12.58 -23.47
CA VAL A 606 -20.50 -11.29 -23.38
C VAL A 606 -20.19 -10.75 -24.77
N GLY A 607 -20.50 -9.48 -25.01
CA GLY A 607 -20.28 -8.81 -26.30
C GLY A 607 -21.34 -7.74 -26.58
N VAL A 608 -21.21 -7.06 -27.71
CA VAL A 608 -22.18 -6.04 -28.13
C VAL A 608 -23.55 -6.69 -28.34
N GLY A 609 -24.57 -6.21 -27.62
CA GLY A 609 -25.94 -6.74 -27.69
C GLY A 609 -26.15 -8.10 -27.02
N LYS A 610 -25.18 -8.60 -26.22
CA LYS A 610 -25.28 -9.84 -25.45
C LYS A 610 -25.88 -9.61 -24.05
N ASN A 611 -25.95 -10.67 -23.23
CA ASN A 611 -26.42 -10.55 -21.84
C ASN A 611 -25.62 -9.51 -21.06
N TYR A 612 -24.31 -9.42 -21.32
CA TYR A 612 -23.39 -8.49 -20.67
C TYR A 612 -22.47 -7.85 -21.70
N ALA A 613 -22.13 -6.57 -21.50
CA ALA A 613 -21.20 -5.87 -22.38
C ALA A 613 -19.73 -6.21 -22.08
N THR A 614 -19.41 -6.46 -20.81
CA THR A 614 -18.05 -6.72 -20.32
C THR A 614 -17.95 -8.07 -19.61
N ILE A 615 -16.74 -8.59 -19.49
CA ILE A 615 -16.47 -9.83 -18.76
C ILE A 615 -16.66 -9.59 -17.26
N ASN A 616 -16.27 -8.43 -16.74
CA ASN A 616 -16.50 -8.07 -15.33
C ASN A 616 -18.00 -8.02 -14.95
N ASP A 617 -18.88 -7.56 -15.84
CA ASP A 617 -20.33 -7.58 -15.60
C ASP A 617 -20.86 -9.02 -15.52
N ALA A 618 -20.39 -9.89 -16.42
CA ALA A 618 -20.74 -11.31 -16.40
C ALA A 618 -20.23 -12.03 -15.14
N LEU A 619 -18.99 -11.74 -14.69
CA LEU A 619 -18.45 -12.27 -13.44
C LEU A 619 -19.25 -11.77 -12.22
N THR A 620 -19.64 -10.48 -12.22
CA THR A 620 -20.48 -9.89 -11.18
C THR A 620 -21.84 -10.58 -11.11
N ALA A 621 -22.45 -10.89 -12.25
CA ALA A 621 -23.71 -11.62 -12.30
C ALA A 621 -23.55 -13.09 -11.87
N ALA A 622 -22.49 -13.77 -12.33
CA ALA A 622 -22.18 -15.14 -11.93
C ALA A 622 -21.97 -15.25 -10.41
N GLY A 623 -21.39 -14.23 -9.78
CA GLY A 623 -21.20 -14.17 -8.33
C GLY A 623 -22.49 -13.99 -7.52
N LYS A 624 -23.59 -13.62 -8.20
CA LYS A 624 -24.92 -13.53 -7.60
C LYS A 624 -25.74 -14.81 -7.79
N MET A 625 -25.29 -15.79 -8.58
CA MET A 625 -26.09 -16.98 -8.87
C MET A 625 -26.20 -17.93 -7.67
N VAL A 626 -27.40 -18.43 -7.39
CA VAL A 626 -27.63 -19.51 -6.42
C VAL A 626 -27.09 -20.82 -6.99
N ARG A 627 -25.98 -21.31 -6.44
CA ARG A 627 -25.23 -22.48 -6.94
C ARG A 627 -25.00 -23.51 -5.83
N PRO A 628 -26.05 -24.23 -5.37
CA PRO A 628 -25.96 -25.11 -4.20
C PRO A 628 -24.96 -26.26 -4.38
N SER A 629 -24.62 -26.62 -5.63
CA SER A 629 -23.66 -27.68 -5.94
C SER A 629 -22.36 -27.13 -6.53
N ASN A 630 -22.11 -25.82 -6.43
CA ASN A 630 -21.02 -25.11 -7.13
C ASN A 630 -21.04 -25.31 -8.67
N GLU A 631 -22.24 -25.36 -9.26
CA GLU A 631 -22.49 -25.59 -10.69
C GLU A 631 -21.66 -24.68 -11.60
N ARG A 632 -21.08 -25.18 -12.70
CA ARG A 632 -20.18 -24.39 -13.57
C ARG A 632 -20.90 -23.25 -14.31
N VAL A 633 -20.39 -22.01 -14.22
CA VAL A 633 -20.87 -20.92 -15.08
C VAL A 633 -19.94 -20.75 -16.27
N ILE A 634 -20.47 -20.93 -17.48
CA ILE A 634 -19.73 -20.75 -18.73
C ILE A 634 -20.02 -19.35 -19.28
N ILE A 635 -18.99 -18.52 -19.34
CA ILE A 635 -19.02 -17.17 -19.92
C ILE A 635 -18.51 -17.26 -21.35
N VAL A 636 -19.42 -17.13 -22.31
CA VAL A 636 -19.15 -17.20 -23.75
C VAL A 636 -18.94 -15.78 -24.29
N VAL A 637 -17.74 -15.48 -24.76
CA VAL A 637 -17.27 -14.14 -25.11
C VAL A 637 -17.13 -14.02 -26.63
N ASP A 638 -17.82 -13.07 -27.24
CA ASP A 638 -17.66 -12.76 -28.66
C ASP A 638 -16.23 -12.29 -28.96
N PRO A 639 -15.68 -12.54 -30.18
CA PRO A 639 -14.37 -12.02 -30.57
C PRO A 639 -14.23 -10.51 -30.37
N GLY A 640 -13.10 -10.08 -29.81
CA GLY A 640 -12.87 -8.69 -29.46
C GLY A 640 -11.67 -8.44 -28.56
N ASN A 641 -11.28 -7.17 -28.44
CA ASN A 641 -10.24 -6.70 -27.54
C ASN A 641 -10.85 -6.08 -26.27
N TYR A 642 -10.79 -6.82 -25.17
CA TYR A 642 -11.36 -6.46 -23.87
C TYR A 642 -10.26 -5.89 -22.97
N GLU A 643 -10.14 -4.56 -22.91
CA GLU A 643 -9.20 -3.88 -22.02
C GLU A 643 -9.70 -3.89 -20.56
N GLU A 644 -9.73 -5.08 -19.95
CA GLU A 644 -10.28 -5.35 -18.62
C GLU A 644 -9.25 -6.03 -17.71
N MET A 645 -9.24 -5.65 -16.43
CA MET A 645 -8.58 -6.44 -15.39
C MET A 645 -9.63 -7.31 -14.71
N LEU A 646 -9.34 -8.59 -14.55
CA LEU A 646 -10.26 -9.60 -14.03
C LEU A 646 -9.76 -10.18 -12.70
N ASP A 647 -10.69 -10.53 -11.81
CA ASP A 647 -10.44 -11.31 -10.59
C ASP A 647 -11.51 -12.42 -10.48
N ILE A 648 -11.10 -13.67 -10.66
CA ILE A 648 -11.98 -14.84 -10.59
C ILE A 648 -12.14 -15.24 -9.13
N THR A 649 -13.09 -14.61 -8.44
CA THR A 649 -13.32 -14.77 -7.00
C THR A 649 -14.33 -15.87 -6.65
N ILE A 650 -15.01 -16.43 -7.64
CA ILE A 650 -16.01 -17.48 -7.47
C ILE A 650 -15.56 -18.78 -8.16
N PRO A 651 -15.81 -19.95 -7.57
CA PRO A 651 -15.31 -21.22 -8.12
C PRO A 651 -16.04 -21.61 -9.41
N ASN A 652 -15.46 -22.54 -10.17
CA ASN A 652 -16.08 -23.21 -11.32
C ASN A 652 -16.57 -22.22 -12.40
N ILE A 653 -15.67 -21.37 -12.87
CA ILE A 653 -15.91 -20.40 -13.96
C ILE A 653 -15.15 -20.84 -15.20
N THR A 654 -15.83 -20.85 -16.35
CA THR A 654 -15.19 -21.05 -17.65
C THR A 654 -15.32 -19.78 -18.48
N ILE A 655 -14.23 -19.24 -19.03
CA ILE A 655 -14.26 -18.16 -20.03
C ILE A 655 -13.91 -18.75 -21.40
N LYS A 656 -14.81 -18.62 -22.37
CA LYS A 656 -14.73 -19.30 -23.66
C LYS A 656 -14.96 -18.36 -24.82
N ASN A 657 -14.10 -18.41 -25.83
CA ASN A 657 -14.33 -17.72 -27.11
C ASN A 657 -15.58 -18.28 -27.82
N ALA A 658 -16.52 -17.41 -28.20
CA ALA A 658 -17.77 -17.77 -28.85
C ALA A 658 -17.61 -18.20 -30.32
N SER A 659 -16.47 -17.90 -30.95
CA SER A 659 -16.23 -18.22 -32.35
C SER A 659 -16.21 -19.74 -32.59
N ALA A 660 -16.86 -20.17 -33.68
CA ALA A 660 -16.80 -21.55 -34.16
C ALA A 660 -15.42 -21.93 -34.72
N ALA A 661 -14.62 -20.94 -35.10
CA ALA A 661 -13.25 -21.10 -35.57
C ALA A 661 -12.33 -20.14 -34.78
N PRO A 662 -12.15 -20.40 -33.47
CA PRO A 662 -11.50 -19.45 -32.58
C PRO A 662 -10.01 -19.34 -32.90
N SER A 663 -9.45 -18.16 -32.68
CA SER A 663 -8.02 -17.88 -32.88
C SER A 663 -7.37 -17.33 -31.62
N ILE A 664 -6.07 -17.59 -31.48
CA ILE A 664 -5.19 -16.98 -30.47
C ILE A 664 -4.00 -16.24 -31.12
N ALA A 665 -4.11 -15.92 -32.41
CA ALA A 665 -3.04 -15.27 -33.16
C ALA A 665 -2.99 -13.76 -32.89
N LEU A 666 -1.76 -13.25 -32.77
CA LEU A 666 -1.46 -11.81 -32.74
C LEU A 666 -1.02 -11.34 -34.13
N ALA A 667 -1.09 -10.04 -34.38
CA ALA A 667 -0.63 -9.38 -35.59
C ALA A 667 -0.03 -8.01 -35.27
N ASN A 668 0.62 -7.40 -36.27
CA ASN A 668 1.16 -6.04 -36.16
C ASN A 668 2.03 -5.84 -34.90
N LYS A 669 3.07 -6.67 -34.77
CA LYS A 669 4.01 -6.64 -33.64
C LYS A 669 3.32 -6.81 -32.27
N GLY A 670 2.19 -7.52 -32.21
CA GLY A 670 1.41 -7.75 -31.00
C GLY A 670 0.33 -6.71 -30.70
N VAL A 671 0.24 -5.60 -31.46
CA VAL A 671 -0.78 -4.56 -31.25
C VAL A 671 -2.18 -5.10 -31.56
N ASP A 672 -2.28 -5.85 -32.66
CA ASP A 672 -3.54 -6.36 -33.19
C ASP A 672 -3.71 -7.86 -32.91
N ILE A 673 -4.95 -8.32 -33.03
CA ILE A 673 -5.32 -9.73 -32.89
C ILE A 673 -6.11 -10.19 -34.10
N ALA A 674 -6.14 -11.49 -34.36
CA ALA A 674 -6.98 -12.04 -35.41
C ALA A 674 -8.48 -11.72 -35.16
N PRO A 675 -9.31 -11.51 -36.21
CA PRO A 675 -10.71 -11.12 -36.05
C PRO A 675 -11.58 -12.10 -35.24
N GLN A 676 -11.18 -13.37 -35.15
CA GLN A 676 -11.87 -14.43 -34.40
C GLN A 676 -11.28 -14.66 -33.00
N ALA A 677 -10.37 -13.81 -32.55
CA ALA A 677 -9.71 -13.92 -31.25
C ALA A 677 -10.46 -13.11 -30.18
N VAL A 678 -10.37 -13.59 -28.95
CA VAL A 678 -10.75 -12.86 -27.74
C VAL A 678 -9.47 -12.53 -26.99
N ARG A 679 -9.18 -11.25 -26.79
CA ARG A 679 -8.06 -10.78 -25.97
C ARG A 679 -8.57 -10.08 -24.73
N ILE A 680 -8.03 -10.47 -23.58
CA ILE A 680 -8.20 -9.81 -22.29
C ILE A 680 -6.86 -9.15 -21.97
N THR A 681 -6.83 -7.82 -21.86
CA THR A 681 -5.58 -7.06 -21.71
C THR A 681 -5.66 -5.91 -20.71
N SER A 682 -4.56 -5.60 -20.06
CA SER A 682 -4.35 -4.37 -19.28
C SER A 682 -2.93 -3.85 -19.46
N TYR A 683 -2.62 -2.66 -18.93
CA TYR A 683 -1.35 -1.96 -19.17
C TYR A 683 -0.62 -1.60 -17.87
N TYR A 684 -0.97 -2.21 -16.75
CA TYR A 684 -0.29 -1.92 -15.49
C TYR A 684 1.01 -2.73 -15.40
N GLY A 685 2.10 -2.04 -15.11
CA GLY A 685 3.41 -2.60 -14.77
C GLY A 685 4.06 -1.85 -13.60
N LEU A 686 5.15 -2.38 -13.07
CA LEU A 686 5.90 -1.70 -12.00
C LEU A 686 6.71 -0.50 -12.50
N GLY A 687 7.08 0.38 -11.56
CA GLY A 687 7.90 1.56 -11.82
C GLY A 687 7.10 2.84 -12.10
N TYR A 688 5.77 2.75 -12.16
CA TYR A 688 4.87 3.89 -12.40
C TYR A 688 3.64 3.77 -11.51
N ASP A 689 3.13 4.92 -11.06
CA ASP A 689 1.77 5.04 -10.55
C ASP A 689 0.83 5.52 -11.67
N TYR A 690 -0.46 5.28 -11.51
CA TYR A 690 -1.45 5.47 -12.58
C TYR A 690 -2.62 6.31 -12.08
N TYR A 691 -3.03 7.30 -12.87
CA TYR A 691 -4.19 8.13 -12.50
C TYR A 691 -5.47 7.31 -12.48
N SER A 692 -5.56 6.19 -13.21
CA SER A 692 -6.71 5.29 -13.19
C SER A 692 -6.70 4.22 -12.09
N MET A 693 -5.64 4.13 -11.28
CA MET A 693 -5.48 3.02 -10.33
C MET A 693 -6.20 3.30 -9.00
N LYS A 694 -7.16 2.44 -8.68
CA LYS A 694 -7.86 2.44 -7.39
C LYS A 694 -7.04 1.71 -6.33
N ASN A 695 -7.50 1.80 -5.07
CA ASN A 695 -6.82 1.21 -3.91
C ASN A 695 -6.65 -0.33 -3.94
N ASN A 696 -7.35 -1.03 -4.83
CA ASN A 696 -7.25 -2.47 -5.08
C ASN A 696 -6.43 -2.82 -6.33
N GLN A 697 -5.65 -1.88 -6.88
CA GLN A 697 -4.85 -2.03 -8.11
C GLN A 697 -5.63 -2.38 -9.36
N LYS A 698 -6.92 -2.06 -9.39
CA LYS A 698 -7.75 -2.19 -10.58
C LYS A 698 -7.97 -0.83 -11.22
N TRP A 699 -8.21 -0.87 -12.52
CA TRP A 699 -8.55 0.30 -13.32
C TRP A 699 -9.96 0.80 -13.00
N ASP A 700 -10.13 2.11 -12.84
CA ASP A 700 -11.41 2.76 -12.58
C ASP A 700 -11.49 4.10 -13.34
N ALA A 701 -12.54 4.26 -14.15
CA ALA A 701 -12.74 5.42 -15.01
C ALA A 701 -12.97 6.72 -14.23
N ASP A 702 -13.67 6.64 -13.09
CA ASP A 702 -13.96 7.80 -12.26
C ASP A 702 -12.70 8.26 -11.52
N ILE A 703 -11.88 7.32 -11.04
CA ILE A 703 -10.57 7.60 -10.44
C ILE A 703 -9.67 8.31 -11.45
N LEU A 704 -9.60 7.82 -12.69
CA LEU A 704 -8.87 8.46 -13.79
C LEU A 704 -9.30 9.92 -14.01
N ARG A 705 -10.60 10.14 -14.20
CA ARG A 705 -11.17 11.47 -14.43
C ARG A 705 -10.85 12.41 -13.26
N VAL A 706 -11.06 11.96 -12.03
CA VAL A 706 -10.88 12.79 -10.84
C VAL A 706 -9.42 13.13 -10.60
N ASN A 707 -8.51 12.18 -10.76
CA ASN A 707 -7.08 12.42 -10.61
C ASN A 707 -6.56 13.37 -11.70
N LYS A 708 -7.07 13.27 -12.95
CA LYS A 708 -6.74 14.22 -14.02
C LYS A 708 -7.16 15.64 -13.67
N ASP A 709 -8.42 15.81 -13.23
CA ASP A 709 -8.93 17.11 -12.80
C ASP A 709 -8.14 17.69 -11.62
N ASN A 710 -7.73 16.84 -10.67
CA ASN A 710 -6.93 17.23 -9.53
C ASN A 710 -5.47 17.54 -9.89
N GLY A 711 -4.99 17.02 -11.02
CA GLY A 711 -3.59 17.09 -11.41
C GLY A 711 -2.66 16.24 -10.52
N SER A 712 -3.21 15.28 -9.78
CA SER A 712 -2.46 14.41 -8.86
C SER A 712 -3.17 13.07 -8.66
N GLN A 713 -2.41 12.02 -8.39
CA GLN A 713 -2.92 10.72 -7.96
C GLN A 713 -2.33 10.37 -6.58
N PRO A 714 -3.14 9.89 -5.61
CA PRO A 714 -2.65 9.62 -4.24
C PRO A 714 -2.26 8.16 -3.96
N TYR A 715 -2.53 7.23 -4.88
CA TYR A 715 -2.32 5.80 -4.69
C TYR A 715 -0.96 5.33 -5.22
N ALA A 716 -0.12 4.79 -4.34
CA ALA A 716 1.13 4.18 -4.75
C ALA A 716 0.89 2.76 -5.30
N ASN A 717 1.35 2.50 -6.52
CA ASN A 717 1.39 1.17 -7.12
C ASN A 717 2.32 0.26 -6.32
N VAL A 718 1.86 -0.95 -6.01
CA VAL A 718 2.61 -1.92 -5.20
C VAL A 718 2.90 -3.19 -5.99
N SER A 719 3.80 -4.02 -5.46
CA SER A 719 4.24 -5.26 -6.12
C SER A 719 3.91 -6.50 -5.29
N GLY A 720 4.13 -7.68 -5.87
CA GLY A 720 3.90 -8.96 -5.22
C GLY A 720 2.43 -9.18 -4.92
N THR A 721 2.08 -9.65 -3.72
CA THR A 721 0.69 -9.99 -3.36
C THR A 721 -0.08 -8.85 -2.67
N THR A 722 0.60 -7.75 -2.35
CA THR A 722 0.00 -6.60 -1.63
C THR A 722 -1.13 -5.99 -2.44
N ASN A 723 -2.26 -5.66 -1.80
CA ASN A 723 -3.45 -5.05 -2.39
C ASN A 723 -3.94 -5.75 -3.68
N ASN A 724 -3.79 -7.08 -3.78
CA ASN A 724 -4.10 -7.87 -4.98
C ASN A 724 -3.33 -7.43 -6.25
N SER A 725 -2.07 -6.96 -6.13
CA SER A 725 -1.25 -6.55 -7.29
C SER A 725 -1.00 -7.72 -8.23
N TYR A 726 -0.35 -8.75 -7.68
CA TYR A 726 0.26 -9.86 -8.40
C TYR A 726 1.09 -9.37 -9.60
N TRP A 727 2.02 -8.45 -9.35
CA TRP A 727 2.82 -7.78 -10.40
C TRP A 727 1.93 -7.13 -11.46
N ASN A 728 0.85 -6.48 -11.01
CA ASN A 728 -0.14 -5.84 -11.85
C ASN A 728 -0.87 -6.78 -12.84
N ALA A 729 -1.15 -8.01 -12.39
CA ALA A 729 -1.79 -9.03 -13.21
C ALA A 729 -3.09 -8.57 -13.88
N THR A 730 -3.18 -8.77 -15.19
CA THR A 730 -4.41 -8.55 -15.96
C THR A 730 -5.52 -9.49 -15.49
N LEU A 731 -5.25 -10.78 -15.39
CA LEU A 731 -6.17 -11.79 -14.87
C LEU A 731 -5.64 -12.38 -13.55
N ILE A 732 -6.42 -12.28 -12.49
CA ILE A 732 -6.14 -12.95 -11.21
C ILE A 732 -7.12 -14.10 -11.03
N VAL A 733 -6.62 -15.29 -10.70
CA VAL A 733 -7.45 -16.46 -10.35
C VAL A 733 -7.41 -16.64 -8.84
N SER A 734 -8.54 -16.34 -8.19
CA SER A 734 -8.70 -16.36 -6.73
C SER A 734 -9.60 -17.51 -6.24
N ALA A 735 -10.13 -18.35 -7.12
CA ALA A 735 -11.04 -19.45 -6.78
C ALA A 735 -10.80 -20.70 -7.64
N ASN A 736 -11.17 -21.87 -7.08
CA ASN A 736 -10.91 -23.18 -7.67
C ASN A 736 -11.74 -23.46 -8.93
N GLY A 737 -11.22 -24.31 -9.82
CA GLY A 737 -11.94 -24.82 -10.99
C GLY A 737 -12.12 -23.78 -12.10
N PHE A 738 -11.21 -22.81 -12.21
CA PHE A 738 -11.20 -21.86 -13.31
C PHE A 738 -10.73 -22.51 -14.61
N GLU A 739 -11.43 -22.23 -15.71
CA GLU A 739 -11.11 -22.73 -17.04
C GLU A 739 -11.13 -21.57 -18.06
N ALA A 740 -10.18 -21.58 -18.99
CA ALA A 740 -10.19 -20.69 -20.15
C ALA A 740 -10.03 -21.50 -21.46
N GLU A 741 -10.80 -21.16 -22.49
CA GLU A 741 -10.80 -21.84 -23.78
C GLU A 741 -10.63 -20.85 -24.95
N ASN A 742 -9.52 -20.98 -25.67
CA ASN A 742 -9.20 -20.17 -26.86
C ASN A 742 -9.15 -18.65 -26.60
N ILE A 743 -8.54 -18.27 -25.48
CA ILE A 743 -8.42 -16.88 -25.02
C ILE A 743 -6.95 -16.42 -25.10
N ILE A 744 -6.75 -15.16 -25.48
CA ILE A 744 -5.48 -14.44 -25.31
C ILE A 744 -5.57 -13.67 -23.99
N ILE A 745 -4.63 -13.90 -23.08
CA ILE A 745 -4.49 -13.20 -21.81
C ILE A 745 -3.16 -12.43 -21.88
N GLU A 746 -3.22 -11.11 -21.83
CA GLU A 746 -2.08 -10.24 -22.14
C GLU A 746 -1.90 -9.16 -21.09
N ASN A 747 -0.65 -8.83 -20.77
CA ASN A 747 -0.32 -7.52 -20.22
C ASN A 747 0.43 -6.69 -21.27
N SER A 748 -0.25 -5.67 -21.77
CA SER A 748 0.22 -4.79 -22.86
C SER A 748 1.35 -3.84 -22.44
N PHE A 749 1.63 -3.67 -21.15
CA PHE A 749 2.61 -2.70 -20.63
C PHE A 749 4.00 -2.81 -21.29
N ASN A 750 4.42 -4.03 -21.64
CA ASN A 750 5.70 -4.29 -22.33
C ASN A 750 5.53 -4.69 -23.81
N GLN A 751 4.33 -4.55 -24.37
CA GLN A 751 3.99 -4.90 -25.76
C GLN A 751 3.71 -3.66 -26.58
N TYR A 752 2.80 -2.80 -26.14
CA TYR A 752 2.42 -1.60 -26.87
C TYR A 752 1.63 -0.66 -25.95
N ILE A 753 1.56 0.62 -26.30
CA ILE A 753 0.68 1.57 -25.61
C ILE A 753 -0.78 1.29 -25.99
N SER A 754 -1.56 0.79 -25.03
CA SER A 754 -2.99 0.49 -25.21
C SER A 754 -3.86 1.74 -25.33
N ALA A 755 -5.14 1.59 -25.69
CA ALA A 755 -6.03 2.74 -25.80
C ALA A 755 -6.29 3.37 -24.42
N LYS A 756 -6.45 2.54 -23.38
CA LYS A 756 -6.56 3.05 -22.01
C LYS A 756 -5.26 3.69 -21.50
N GLU A 757 -4.09 3.13 -21.80
CA GLU A 757 -2.80 3.74 -21.40
C GLU A 757 -2.59 5.10 -22.04
N ALA A 758 -2.86 5.24 -23.35
CA ALA A 758 -2.77 6.52 -24.05
C ALA A 758 -3.71 7.60 -23.47
N ASN A 759 -4.77 7.17 -22.79
CA ASN A 759 -5.73 8.04 -22.11
C ASN A 759 -5.45 8.15 -20.60
N ASP A 760 -4.40 7.54 -20.07
CA ASP A 760 -4.01 7.64 -18.66
C ASP A 760 -2.87 8.65 -18.47
N VAL A 761 -2.54 8.95 -17.21
CA VAL A 761 -1.35 9.69 -16.81
C VAL A 761 -0.54 8.80 -15.89
N LEU A 762 0.65 8.42 -16.35
CA LEU A 762 1.60 7.62 -15.58
C LEU A 762 2.58 8.55 -14.86
N VAL A 763 2.80 8.30 -13.57
CA VAL A 763 3.75 9.04 -12.74
C VAL A 763 4.93 8.13 -12.46
N GLU A 764 6.14 8.56 -12.81
CA GLU A 764 7.36 7.78 -12.60
C GLU A 764 7.67 7.60 -11.10
N VAL A 765 7.90 6.36 -10.68
CA VAL A 765 8.27 6.04 -9.29
C VAL A 765 9.79 6.08 -9.17
N VAL A 766 10.30 7.01 -8.36
CA VAL A 766 11.74 7.21 -8.12
C VAL A 766 12.38 5.91 -7.63
N GLY A 767 13.48 5.51 -8.28
CA GLY A 767 14.22 4.29 -7.94
C GLY A 767 13.66 2.98 -8.51
N LEU A 768 12.48 3.01 -9.15
CA LEU A 768 11.87 1.84 -9.80
C LEU A 768 11.54 2.06 -11.28
N THR A 769 11.34 3.31 -11.72
CA THR A 769 11.02 3.66 -13.11
C THR A 769 12.09 3.20 -14.11
N LYS A 770 11.65 2.95 -15.36
CA LYS A 770 12.50 2.66 -16.52
C LYS A 770 12.67 3.88 -17.45
N GLY A 771 12.24 5.06 -17.00
CA GLY A 771 12.27 6.31 -17.75
C GLY A 771 10.95 6.63 -18.44
N THR A 772 10.88 7.79 -19.08
CA THR A 772 9.62 8.29 -19.62
C THR A 772 9.10 7.42 -20.77
N ARG A 773 7.87 6.90 -20.59
CA ARG A 773 7.18 6.07 -21.59
C ARG A 773 6.56 6.94 -22.70
N PRO A 774 6.45 6.44 -23.94
CA PRO A 774 5.67 7.10 -24.98
C PRO A 774 4.17 7.08 -24.65
N THR A 775 3.40 8.04 -25.18
CA THR A 775 1.96 8.20 -24.86
C THR A 775 1.04 7.92 -26.05
N ASN A 776 1.57 7.72 -27.25
CA ASN A 776 0.76 7.49 -28.45
C ASN A 776 0.33 6.02 -28.56
N TYR A 777 -0.97 5.81 -28.80
CA TYR A 777 -1.56 4.49 -29.02
C TYR A 777 -0.79 3.64 -30.04
N GLY A 778 -0.63 2.35 -29.76
CA GLY A 778 0.04 1.37 -30.61
C GLY A 778 1.57 1.49 -30.65
N ASN A 779 2.19 2.35 -29.84
CA ASN A 779 3.65 2.50 -29.84
C ASN A 779 4.32 1.25 -29.27
N THR A 780 5.13 0.59 -30.10
CA THR A 780 5.84 -0.66 -29.76
C THR A 780 7.28 -0.44 -29.26
N SER A 781 7.75 0.80 -29.11
CA SER A 781 9.09 1.06 -28.55
C SER A 781 9.23 0.58 -27.10
N VAL A 782 8.12 0.43 -26.37
CA VAL A 782 8.06 -0.16 -25.02
C VAL A 782 8.47 -1.65 -24.98
N GLN A 783 8.59 -2.28 -26.16
CA GLN A 783 9.13 -3.64 -26.30
C GLN A 783 10.64 -3.71 -26.12
N ASN A 784 11.34 -2.57 -26.23
CA ASN A 784 12.79 -2.53 -26.05
C ASN A 784 13.15 -2.88 -24.59
N ARG A 785 14.24 -3.64 -24.42
CA ARG A 785 14.74 -4.07 -23.10
C ARG A 785 14.85 -2.93 -22.08
N SER A 786 15.13 -1.70 -22.51
CA SER A 786 15.21 -0.53 -21.64
C SER A 786 13.92 -0.23 -20.88
N PHE A 787 12.75 -0.54 -21.47
CA PHE A 787 11.43 -0.31 -20.86
C PHE A 787 10.85 -1.53 -20.16
N VAL A 788 11.40 -2.73 -20.40
CA VAL A 788 10.88 -3.98 -19.85
C VAL A 788 11.02 -4.02 -18.34
N GLU A 789 9.87 -4.12 -17.67
CA GLU A 789 9.75 -4.26 -16.23
C GLU A 789 8.61 -5.26 -15.90
N ARG A 790 8.50 -5.72 -14.65
CA ARG A 790 7.54 -6.75 -14.25
C ARG A 790 6.11 -6.28 -14.49
N ALA A 791 5.36 -7.08 -15.26
CA ALA A 791 3.96 -6.84 -15.62
C ALA A 791 3.31 -8.19 -16.00
N ALA A 792 2.59 -8.78 -15.05
CA ALA A 792 2.01 -10.11 -15.22
C ALA A 792 0.75 -10.06 -16.09
N ALA A 793 0.57 -11.08 -16.94
CA ALA A 793 -0.66 -11.28 -17.70
C ALA A 793 -1.66 -12.11 -16.90
N ILE A 794 -1.18 -13.19 -16.26
CA ILE A 794 -1.99 -14.04 -15.40
C ILE A 794 -1.29 -14.32 -14.08
N ALA A 795 -2.07 -14.32 -12.99
CA ALA A 795 -1.63 -14.73 -11.67
C ALA A 795 -2.64 -15.66 -11.00
N ILE A 796 -2.18 -16.83 -10.57
CA ILE A 796 -3.00 -17.80 -9.82
C ILE A 796 -2.59 -17.73 -8.35
N LYS A 797 -3.55 -17.51 -7.44
CA LYS A 797 -3.24 -17.37 -6.01
C LYS A 797 -2.77 -18.70 -5.40
N ASN A 798 -2.20 -18.61 -4.19
CA ASN A 798 -1.81 -19.80 -3.42
C ASN A 798 -3.01 -20.71 -3.18
N ALA A 799 -2.76 -22.01 -3.16
CA ALA A 799 -3.76 -23.06 -2.89
C ALA A 799 -5.00 -23.03 -3.79
N ILE A 800 -4.92 -22.39 -4.97
CA ILE A 800 -5.99 -22.44 -5.97
C ILE A 800 -5.88 -23.73 -6.78
N ASP A 801 -6.96 -24.48 -6.79
CA ASP A 801 -7.01 -25.81 -7.33
C ASP A 801 -7.69 -25.88 -8.69
N LYS A 802 -7.22 -26.79 -9.54
CA LYS A 802 -7.84 -27.18 -10.83
C LYS A 802 -8.02 -26.04 -11.82
N THR A 803 -6.99 -25.21 -12.01
CA THR A 803 -6.99 -24.22 -13.11
C THR A 803 -6.63 -24.88 -14.44
N VAL A 804 -7.40 -24.63 -15.51
CA VAL A 804 -7.15 -25.17 -16.85
C VAL A 804 -7.10 -24.05 -17.89
N LEU A 805 -6.02 -23.97 -18.65
CA LEU A 805 -5.90 -23.13 -19.85
C LEU A 805 -5.86 -24.03 -21.08
N ASN A 806 -6.96 -24.08 -21.85
CA ASN A 806 -7.09 -24.91 -23.05
C ASN A 806 -6.96 -24.05 -24.31
N ASN A 807 -5.94 -24.33 -25.12
CA ASN A 807 -5.59 -23.61 -26.34
C ASN A 807 -5.54 -22.08 -26.13
N CYS A 808 -4.98 -21.63 -25.00
CA CYS A 808 -4.87 -20.21 -24.66
C CYS A 808 -3.49 -19.65 -24.99
N ARG A 809 -3.41 -18.34 -25.18
CA ARG A 809 -2.14 -17.62 -25.28
C ARG A 809 -1.95 -16.70 -24.09
N VAL A 810 -0.81 -16.79 -23.41
CA VAL A 810 -0.39 -15.84 -22.38
C VAL A 810 0.70 -14.95 -22.95
N VAL A 811 0.55 -13.63 -22.87
CA VAL A 811 1.43 -12.64 -23.50
C VAL A 811 2.00 -11.68 -22.48
N GLY A 812 3.31 -11.68 -22.32
CA GLY A 812 4.03 -10.65 -21.59
C GLY A 812 5.50 -10.60 -21.97
N ARG A 813 6.32 -10.07 -21.06
CA ARG A 813 7.79 -10.16 -21.11
C ARG A 813 8.28 -10.68 -19.77
N GLN A 814 8.68 -9.82 -18.85
CA GLN A 814 9.10 -10.25 -17.53
C GLN A 814 7.89 -10.63 -16.66
N ASP A 815 7.97 -11.77 -15.98
CA ASP A 815 6.98 -12.24 -14.98
C ASP A 815 5.56 -12.43 -15.54
N SER A 816 5.44 -13.03 -16.74
CA SER A 816 4.15 -13.07 -17.48
C SER A 816 3.09 -13.99 -16.88
N PHE A 817 3.49 -15.16 -16.37
CA PHE A 817 2.61 -16.20 -15.83
C PHE A 817 3.07 -16.59 -14.43
N PHE A 818 2.36 -16.09 -13.42
CA PHE A 818 2.55 -16.45 -12.02
C PHE A 818 1.61 -17.57 -11.57
N GLY A 819 2.14 -18.52 -10.79
CA GLY A 819 1.32 -19.42 -9.99
C GLY A 819 1.81 -19.55 -8.55
N GLY A 820 0.89 -19.35 -7.61
CA GLY A 820 1.13 -19.41 -6.18
C GLY A 820 1.44 -20.81 -5.67
N THR A 821 1.98 -20.87 -4.46
CA THR A 821 2.34 -22.12 -3.77
C THR A 821 1.13 -23.05 -3.68
N THR A 822 1.35 -24.34 -3.97
CA THR A 822 0.35 -25.42 -4.00
C THR A 822 -0.81 -25.28 -4.99
N ALA A 823 -0.81 -24.25 -5.85
CA ALA A 823 -1.81 -24.15 -6.91
C ALA A 823 -1.63 -25.30 -7.92
N ARG A 824 -2.71 -25.90 -8.42
CA ARG A 824 -2.64 -26.95 -9.46
C ARG A 824 -3.19 -26.42 -10.79
N VAL A 825 -2.33 -26.51 -11.81
CA VAL A 825 -2.57 -25.84 -13.10
C VAL A 825 -2.28 -26.80 -14.25
N VAL A 826 -3.19 -26.85 -15.22
CA VAL A 826 -2.99 -27.56 -16.50
C VAL A 826 -3.08 -26.56 -17.63
N VAL A 827 -2.11 -26.59 -18.52
CA VAL A 827 -2.08 -25.82 -19.76
C VAL A 827 -1.99 -26.82 -20.89
N TYR A 828 -3.01 -26.84 -21.74
CA TYR A 828 -3.10 -27.80 -22.85
C TYR A 828 -3.12 -27.05 -24.17
N LYS A 829 -2.11 -27.30 -25.03
CA LYS A 829 -1.86 -26.54 -26.26
C LYS A 829 -1.71 -25.03 -25.98
N GLY A 830 -1.74 -24.21 -27.03
CA GLY A 830 -1.58 -22.76 -26.93
C GLY A 830 -0.12 -22.29 -26.84
N VAL A 831 0.06 -21.03 -26.43
CA VAL A 831 1.38 -20.35 -26.45
C VAL A 831 1.61 -19.55 -25.18
N MET A 832 2.64 -19.90 -24.41
CA MET A 832 3.09 -19.13 -23.25
C MET A 832 4.28 -18.28 -23.69
N MET A 833 4.07 -16.97 -23.78
CA MET A 833 5.01 -16.03 -24.39
C MET A 833 5.56 -15.04 -23.38
N GLY A 834 6.90 -14.93 -23.29
CA GLY A 834 7.56 -13.98 -22.39
C GLY A 834 9.09 -13.95 -22.53
N ALA A 835 9.75 -13.16 -21.67
CA ALA A 835 11.19 -12.89 -21.75
C ALA A 835 11.92 -13.47 -20.53
N VAL A 836 11.87 -12.77 -19.40
CA VAL A 836 12.57 -13.08 -18.16
C VAL A 836 11.61 -13.72 -17.19
N ASP A 837 11.95 -14.91 -16.68
CA ASP A 837 11.23 -15.64 -15.63
C ASP A 837 9.73 -15.74 -15.92
N TYR A 838 9.36 -15.96 -17.19
CA TYR A 838 7.99 -15.68 -17.61
C TYR A 838 6.97 -16.76 -17.22
N ILE A 839 7.42 -17.92 -16.74
CA ILE A 839 6.62 -18.91 -16.01
C ILE A 839 7.26 -19.09 -14.62
N PHE A 840 6.61 -18.59 -13.56
CA PHE A 840 7.25 -18.48 -12.26
C PHE A 840 6.31 -18.72 -11.07
N GLY A 841 6.93 -18.99 -9.92
CA GLY A 841 6.24 -19.20 -8.64
C GLY A 841 6.26 -20.65 -8.16
N GLY A 842 5.39 -20.93 -7.20
CA GLY A 842 5.35 -22.18 -6.43
C GLY A 842 4.25 -23.17 -6.84
N MET A 843 3.63 -23.00 -8.01
CA MET A 843 2.56 -23.87 -8.49
C MET A 843 3.05 -25.26 -8.93
N ASN A 844 2.13 -26.22 -8.93
CA ASN A 844 2.27 -27.53 -9.57
C ASN A 844 1.60 -27.40 -10.95
N ALA A 845 2.40 -27.22 -12.01
CA ALA A 845 1.88 -26.90 -13.33
C ALA A 845 2.28 -27.94 -14.37
N THR A 846 1.31 -28.43 -15.14
CA THR A 846 1.53 -29.35 -16.26
C THR A 846 1.19 -28.64 -17.57
N PHE A 847 2.20 -28.42 -18.40
CA PHE A 847 2.08 -27.92 -19.76
C PHE A 847 2.17 -29.11 -20.72
N TYR A 848 1.18 -29.28 -21.60
CA TYR A 848 1.14 -30.40 -22.54
C TYR A 848 0.91 -29.89 -23.97
N LYS A 849 1.85 -30.20 -24.87
CA LYS A 849 1.84 -29.75 -26.28
C LYS A 849 1.76 -28.22 -26.46
N THR A 850 2.28 -27.50 -25.48
CA THR A 850 2.26 -26.03 -25.43
C THR A 850 3.53 -25.46 -26.04
N GLN A 851 3.41 -24.33 -26.75
CA GLN A 851 4.55 -23.57 -27.22
C GLN A 851 5.05 -22.61 -26.13
N LEU A 852 6.37 -22.58 -25.93
CA LEU A 852 7.07 -21.72 -24.99
C LEU A 852 7.83 -20.68 -25.83
N ALA A 853 7.20 -19.53 -26.08
CA ALA A 853 7.69 -18.53 -27.02
C ALA A 853 8.55 -17.47 -26.32
N MET A 854 9.83 -17.42 -26.66
CA MET A 854 10.75 -16.40 -26.18
C MET A 854 10.46 -15.05 -26.86
N ASN A 855 10.09 -14.04 -26.08
CA ASN A 855 9.76 -12.68 -26.52
C ASN A 855 10.81 -11.69 -26.02
N VAL A 856 12.01 -11.77 -26.59
CA VAL A 856 13.13 -10.84 -26.32
C VAL A 856 13.30 -9.84 -27.45
N SER A 857 13.87 -8.68 -27.13
CA SER A 857 14.28 -7.69 -28.13
C SER A 857 15.59 -8.08 -28.83
N ASP A 858 15.89 -7.43 -29.96
CA ASP A 858 17.14 -7.62 -30.71
C ASP A 858 18.40 -7.08 -29.98
N THR A 859 18.23 -6.47 -28.80
CA THR A 859 19.33 -6.02 -27.95
C THR A 859 20.19 -7.21 -27.52
N ALA A 860 21.50 -7.17 -27.78
CA ALA A 860 22.41 -8.30 -27.55
C ALA A 860 22.37 -8.88 -26.11
N GLY A 861 22.17 -8.03 -25.10
CA GLY A 861 22.11 -8.45 -23.68
C GLY A 861 20.75 -8.95 -23.18
N ASP A 862 19.71 -8.99 -24.00
CA ASP A 862 18.35 -9.33 -23.59
C ASP A 862 18.09 -10.86 -23.62
N ALA A 863 18.46 -11.57 -22.55
CA ALA A 863 18.32 -13.03 -22.47
C ALA A 863 16.94 -13.48 -22.00
N SER A 864 16.48 -14.64 -22.49
CA SER A 864 15.25 -15.28 -22.02
C SER A 864 15.51 -16.33 -20.95
N TYR A 865 14.64 -16.38 -19.95
CA TYR A 865 14.55 -17.43 -18.93
C TYR A 865 13.11 -17.93 -18.91
N ILE A 866 12.89 -19.17 -19.38
CA ILE A 866 11.54 -19.72 -19.49
C ILE A 866 10.90 -19.87 -18.11
N THR A 867 11.65 -20.41 -17.16
CA THR A 867 11.12 -20.76 -15.85
C THR A 867 11.87 -20.13 -14.68
N ALA A 868 11.12 -19.74 -13.65
CA ALA A 868 11.63 -19.43 -12.32
C ALA A 868 10.82 -20.18 -11.23
N PRO A 869 11.03 -21.50 -11.12
CA PRO A 869 10.34 -22.33 -10.13
C PRO A 869 10.73 -21.95 -8.70
N GLN A 870 9.78 -22.08 -7.76
CA GLN A 870 9.94 -21.67 -6.35
C GLN A 870 9.37 -22.71 -5.35
N GLN A 871 9.11 -23.95 -5.79
CA GLN A 871 8.51 -24.96 -4.92
C GLN A 871 9.42 -25.26 -3.73
N SER A 872 8.86 -25.31 -2.51
CA SER A 872 9.54 -25.79 -1.31
C SER A 872 9.32 -27.28 -1.09
N THR A 873 8.13 -27.79 -1.45
CA THR A 873 7.72 -29.19 -1.38
C THR A 873 6.81 -29.53 -2.56
N GLY A 874 6.52 -30.83 -2.77
CA GLY A 874 5.60 -31.25 -3.83
C GLY A 874 6.25 -31.34 -5.22
N ARG A 875 5.42 -31.30 -6.26
CA ARG A 875 5.83 -31.30 -7.68
C ARG A 875 5.93 -29.87 -8.20
N GLY A 876 6.85 -29.63 -9.13
CA GLY A 876 7.02 -28.34 -9.78
C GLY A 876 6.36 -28.29 -11.15
N PHE A 877 7.11 -27.78 -12.13
CA PHE A 877 6.63 -27.62 -13.50
C PHE A 877 6.95 -28.86 -14.35
N LEU A 878 5.99 -29.33 -15.14
CA LEU A 878 6.18 -30.34 -16.17
C LEU A 878 5.88 -29.74 -17.54
N PHE A 879 6.85 -29.79 -18.44
CA PHE A 879 6.72 -29.47 -19.86
C PHE A 879 6.73 -30.77 -20.65
N TYR A 880 5.55 -31.31 -20.91
CA TYR A 880 5.35 -32.59 -21.56
C TYR A 880 5.10 -32.37 -23.06
N GLU A 881 6.00 -32.87 -23.92
CA GLU A 881 5.89 -32.74 -25.39
C GLU A 881 5.69 -31.27 -25.85
N CYS A 882 6.29 -30.33 -25.12
CA CYS A 882 6.21 -28.90 -25.44
C CYS A 882 7.18 -28.51 -26.57
N THR A 883 7.07 -27.29 -27.06
CA THR A 883 8.01 -26.73 -28.04
C THR A 883 8.58 -25.41 -27.53
N VAL A 884 9.90 -25.31 -27.37
CA VAL A 884 10.59 -24.03 -27.17
C VAL A 884 10.75 -23.35 -28.53
N THR A 885 10.20 -22.14 -28.64
CA THR A 885 10.16 -21.35 -29.88
C THR A 885 10.41 -19.86 -29.58
N SER A 886 10.29 -19.02 -30.59
CA SER A 886 10.38 -17.56 -30.50
C SER A 886 9.02 -16.93 -30.78
N ALA A 887 8.77 -15.75 -30.21
CA ALA A 887 7.76 -14.85 -30.77
C ALA A 887 8.06 -14.61 -32.26
N ILE A 888 7.03 -14.61 -33.10
CA ILE A 888 7.18 -14.46 -34.56
C ILE A 888 7.60 -13.01 -34.89
N PRO A 889 8.76 -12.80 -35.50
CA PRO A 889 9.26 -11.46 -35.82
C PRO A 889 8.29 -10.65 -36.67
N SER A 890 8.22 -9.34 -36.42
CA SER A 890 7.31 -8.37 -37.05
C SER A 890 5.79 -8.64 -36.94
N THR A 891 5.39 -9.81 -36.45
CA THR A 891 3.97 -10.21 -36.31
C THR A 891 3.54 -10.17 -34.84
N GLU A 892 4.29 -10.84 -33.97
CA GLU A 892 4.01 -10.93 -32.53
C GLU A 892 4.89 -9.99 -31.71
N THR A 893 6.00 -9.54 -32.28
CA THR A 893 7.01 -8.70 -31.63
C THR A 893 7.65 -7.76 -32.64
N ALA A 894 8.19 -6.64 -32.18
CA ALA A 894 8.90 -5.65 -32.99
C ALA A 894 10.30 -6.10 -33.41
N SER A 895 10.83 -7.17 -32.79
CA SER A 895 12.08 -7.80 -33.19
C SER A 895 12.03 -8.22 -34.67
N VAL A 896 13.18 -8.09 -35.34
CA VAL A 896 13.37 -8.47 -36.75
C VAL A 896 13.78 -9.94 -36.87
N TYR A 897 14.40 -10.48 -35.82
CA TYR A 897 14.86 -11.86 -35.75
C TYR A 897 14.09 -12.65 -34.70
N ARG A 898 14.10 -13.97 -34.86
CA ARG A 898 13.78 -14.93 -33.81
C ARG A 898 14.74 -14.73 -32.64
N ALA A 899 14.27 -15.13 -31.47
CA ALA A 899 15.01 -15.00 -30.22
C ALA A 899 16.42 -15.59 -30.34
N LYS A 900 17.37 -14.92 -29.68
CA LYS A 900 18.70 -15.47 -29.41
C LYS A 900 18.63 -16.57 -28.33
N PRO A 901 19.65 -17.45 -28.23
CA PRO A 901 19.65 -18.53 -27.26
C PRO A 901 19.41 -18.06 -25.81
N GLY A 902 18.46 -18.70 -25.13
CA GLY A 902 18.09 -18.44 -23.75
C GLY A 902 18.30 -19.65 -22.84
N PHE A 903 17.59 -19.68 -21.72
CA PHE A 903 17.68 -20.72 -20.71
C PHE A 903 16.31 -21.39 -20.49
N PHE A 904 16.32 -22.68 -20.19
CA PHE A 904 15.15 -23.36 -19.62
C PHE A 904 14.69 -22.69 -18.33
N GLY A 905 15.61 -22.08 -17.59
CA GLY A 905 15.27 -21.21 -16.49
C GLY A 905 16.37 -21.09 -15.45
N ARG A 906 15.95 -20.64 -14.27
CA ARG A 906 16.81 -20.46 -13.09
C ARG A 906 16.01 -20.67 -11.80
N PRO A 907 16.53 -21.41 -10.80
CA PRO A 907 15.81 -21.64 -9.55
C PRO A 907 15.56 -20.35 -8.78
N TRP A 908 14.29 -20.05 -8.46
CA TRP A 908 13.92 -18.98 -7.53
C TRP A 908 14.03 -19.44 -6.07
N ALA A 909 13.91 -20.74 -5.81
CA ALA A 909 14.32 -21.36 -4.56
C ALA A 909 15.46 -22.37 -4.77
N ALA A 910 16.60 -22.20 -4.10
CA ALA A 910 17.68 -23.18 -4.16
C ALA A 910 17.22 -24.55 -3.63
N ASN A 911 17.81 -25.62 -4.16
CA ASN A 911 17.65 -27.03 -3.75
C ASN A 911 16.27 -27.66 -3.99
N THR A 912 15.19 -26.90 -3.93
CA THR A 912 13.82 -27.44 -3.90
C THR A 912 13.01 -27.16 -5.16
N SER A 913 13.33 -26.07 -5.88
CA SER A 913 12.66 -25.73 -7.14
C SER A 913 12.72 -26.88 -8.13
N GLU A 914 11.64 -27.13 -8.85
CA GLU A 914 11.56 -28.22 -9.81
C GLU A 914 10.95 -27.79 -11.15
N ALA A 915 11.61 -28.19 -12.23
CA ALA A 915 11.11 -28.07 -13.59
C ALA A 915 11.59 -29.27 -14.41
N VAL A 916 10.69 -29.88 -15.18
CA VAL A 916 10.94 -31.08 -15.98
C VAL A 916 10.63 -30.79 -17.44
N PHE A 917 11.64 -30.83 -18.30
CA PHE A 917 11.46 -30.79 -19.76
C PHE A 917 11.49 -32.21 -20.31
N TYR A 918 10.31 -32.71 -20.72
CA TYR A 918 10.12 -34.09 -21.18
C TYR A 918 9.69 -34.12 -22.65
N ASN A 919 10.46 -34.78 -23.51
CA ASN A 919 10.24 -34.85 -24.95
C ASN A 919 9.99 -33.47 -25.59
N THR A 920 10.64 -32.43 -25.07
CA THR A 920 10.46 -31.05 -25.55
C THR A 920 11.27 -30.83 -26.81
N THR A 921 10.64 -30.28 -27.84
CA THR A 921 11.33 -29.85 -29.07
C THR A 921 11.87 -28.44 -28.89
N ILE A 922 13.11 -28.19 -29.32
CA ILE A 922 13.77 -26.89 -29.23
C ILE A 922 14.07 -26.43 -30.65
N GLU A 923 13.49 -25.29 -31.04
CA GLU A 923 13.70 -24.71 -32.36
C GLU A 923 15.02 -23.94 -32.46
N THR A 924 15.33 -23.42 -33.65
CA THR A 924 16.56 -22.67 -33.93
C THR A 924 16.35 -21.15 -33.91
N SER A 925 17.46 -20.43 -33.72
CA SER A 925 17.54 -18.99 -33.87
C SER A 925 17.92 -18.59 -35.32
N ASP A 926 17.53 -17.39 -35.73
CA ASP A 926 18.07 -16.69 -36.91
C ASP A 926 18.73 -15.34 -36.52
N TYR A 927 18.94 -15.11 -35.22
CA TYR A 927 19.59 -13.90 -34.71
C TYR A 927 21.04 -13.83 -35.21
N PRO A 928 21.52 -12.67 -35.70
CA PRO A 928 22.90 -12.51 -36.14
C PRO A 928 23.91 -12.93 -35.07
N GLY A 929 24.75 -13.91 -35.38
CA GLY A 929 25.71 -14.51 -34.46
C GLY A 929 25.26 -15.83 -33.82
N ASN A 930 24.00 -16.24 -34.00
CA ASN A 930 23.45 -17.52 -33.50
C ASN A 930 22.58 -18.24 -34.56
N ILE A 931 22.80 -17.98 -35.84
CA ILE A 931 21.99 -18.55 -36.93
C ILE A 931 22.07 -20.08 -36.89
N ASP A 932 20.92 -20.74 -36.98
CA ASP A 932 20.73 -22.19 -36.92
C ASP A 932 21.14 -22.86 -35.59
N GLU A 933 21.58 -22.07 -34.60
CA GLU A 933 21.85 -22.57 -33.25
C GLU A 933 20.55 -22.87 -32.50
N SER A 934 20.65 -23.71 -31.47
CA SER A 934 19.53 -24.00 -30.57
C SER A 934 19.06 -22.73 -29.85
N LEU A 935 17.75 -22.57 -29.68
CA LEU A 935 17.17 -21.52 -28.83
C LEU A 935 17.50 -21.70 -27.34
N ILE A 936 18.06 -22.83 -26.93
CA ILE A 936 18.54 -23.04 -25.56
C ILE A 936 20.07 -23.08 -25.58
N THR A 937 20.67 -22.23 -24.75
CA THR A 937 22.12 -22.20 -24.54
C THR A 937 22.65 -23.59 -24.14
N PRO A 938 23.90 -23.95 -24.46
CA PRO A 938 24.44 -25.26 -24.11
C PRO A 938 24.29 -25.63 -22.63
N ILE A 939 24.53 -24.68 -21.72
CA ILE A 939 24.39 -24.89 -20.26
C ILE A 939 22.93 -25.07 -19.79
N ALA A 940 21.97 -24.55 -20.58
CA ALA A 940 20.51 -24.59 -20.41
C ALA A 940 19.92 -23.97 -19.12
N TRP A 941 20.61 -24.08 -17.98
CA TRP A 941 20.14 -23.62 -16.67
C TRP A 941 21.11 -22.63 -16.06
N ASN A 942 20.57 -21.56 -15.47
CA ASN A 942 21.34 -20.50 -14.83
C ASN A 942 21.08 -20.50 -13.31
N SER A 943 22.10 -20.19 -12.50
CA SER A 943 22.00 -20.19 -11.03
C SER A 943 21.94 -18.78 -10.41
N SER A 944 21.82 -17.72 -11.23
CA SER A 944 21.99 -16.33 -10.78
C SER A 944 20.84 -15.76 -9.95
N LEU A 945 19.68 -16.44 -9.87
CA LEU A 945 18.52 -15.93 -9.15
C LEU A 945 18.63 -16.22 -7.65
N SER A 946 18.64 -17.50 -7.27
CA SER A 946 18.77 -17.91 -5.86
C SER A 946 19.71 -19.09 -5.63
N GLY A 947 20.39 -19.61 -6.65
CA GLY A 947 21.29 -20.76 -6.55
C GLY A 947 20.91 -21.93 -7.47
N THR A 948 21.31 -23.14 -7.10
CA THR A 948 21.17 -24.37 -7.91
C THR A 948 20.07 -25.28 -7.38
N SER A 949 19.52 -26.15 -8.23
CA SER A 949 18.62 -27.23 -7.80
C SER A 949 18.85 -28.48 -8.66
N PRO A 950 19.05 -29.67 -8.05
CA PRO A 950 19.17 -30.94 -8.80
C PRO A 950 17.86 -31.35 -9.47
N LYS A 951 16.73 -30.71 -9.12
CA LYS A 951 15.41 -31.00 -9.69
C LYS A 951 15.10 -30.21 -10.97
N MET A 952 16.12 -29.63 -11.59
CA MET A 952 16.05 -29.13 -12.96
C MET A 952 16.31 -30.30 -13.91
N TYR A 953 15.25 -30.91 -14.41
CA TYR A 953 15.31 -32.17 -15.15
C TYR A 953 15.13 -31.98 -16.67
N GLU A 954 15.86 -32.80 -17.43
CA GLU A 954 15.73 -32.91 -18.89
C GLU A 954 15.66 -34.39 -19.29
N TYR A 955 14.71 -34.77 -20.14
CA TYR A 955 14.62 -36.10 -20.74
C TYR A 955 14.10 -36.04 -22.17
N GLY A 956 14.79 -36.70 -23.11
CA GLY A 956 14.30 -36.91 -24.47
C GLY A 956 14.10 -35.63 -25.29
N THR A 957 14.76 -34.52 -24.96
CA THR A 957 14.69 -33.27 -25.70
C THR A 957 15.21 -33.42 -27.13
N ILE A 958 14.59 -32.69 -28.07
CA ILE A 958 14.86 -32.77 -29.50
C ILE A 958 15.35 -31.40 -29.96
N GLU A 959 16.62 -31.29 -30.31
CA GLU A 959 17.25 -30.06 -30.82
C GLU A 959 17.12 -30.00 -32.34
N ASN A 960 16.31 -29.08 -32.87
CA ASN A 960 16.14 -28.96 -34.33
C ASN A 960 17.40 -28.45 -35.05
N SER A 961 18.34 -27.84 -34.32
CA SER A 961 19.69 -27.50 -34.81
C SER A 961 20.54 -28.73 -35.12
N GLY A 962 20.16 -29.91 -34.63
CA GLY A 962 20.93 -31.16 -34.77
C GLY A 962 22.08 -31.31 -33.78
N VAL A 963 22.30 -30.34 -32.88
CA VAL A 963 23.33 -30.42 -31.84
C VAL A 963 22.89 -31.30 -30.65
N ASN A 964 23.83 -31.96 -29.98
CA ASN A 964 23.56 -32.66 -28.73
C ASN A 964 24.28 -31.98 -27.57
N ASN A 965 23.53 -31.22 -26.78
CA ASN A 965 24.05 -30.46 -25.65
C ASN A 965 23.94 -31.18 -24.29
N GLN A 966 23.47 -32.44 -24.26
CA GLN A 966 23.19 -33.13 -22.98
C GLN A 966 24.43 -33.26 -22.09
N ALA A 967 25.62 -33.46 -22.66
CA ALA A 967 26.88 -33.58 -21.91
C ALA A 967 27.42 -32.25 -21.35
N VAL A 968 26.89 -31.11 -21.83
CA VAL A 968 27.36 -29.76 -21.48
C VAL A 968 26.31 -28.92 -20.74
N ARG A 969 25.20 -29.54 -20.32
CA ARG A 969 24.23 -28.94 -19.40
C ARG A 969 24.93 -28.59 -18.08
N ALA A 970 24.34 -27.65 -17.33
CA ALA A 970 24.82 -27.30 -16.00
C ALA A 970 25.03 -28.55 -15.13
N SER A 971 26.21 -28.71 -14.54
CA SER A 971 26.59 -29.93 -13.80
C SER A 971 25.74 -30.24 -12.57
N TRP A 972 24.98 -29.25 -12.09
CA TRP A 972 24.06 -29.35 -10.97
C TRP A 972 22.61 -29.63 -11.40
N ALA A 973 22.30 -29.55 -12.70
CA ALA A 973 21.03 -29.98 -13.27
C ALA A 973 21.08 -31.48 -13.62
N THR A 974 19.92 -32.11 -13.83
CA THR A 974 19.83 -33.56 -14.01
C THR A 974 19.30 -33.91 -15.40
N THR A 975 20.19 -34.43 -16.25
CA THR A 975 19.79 -35.11 -17.49
C THR A 975 19.47 -36.57 -17.17
N LEU A 976 18.25 -37.01 -17.46
CA LEU A 976 17.76 -38.33 -17.11
C LEU A 976 18.05 -39.36 -18.23
N SER A 977 18.41 -40.58 -17.84
CA SER A 977 18.63 -41.71 -18.77
C SER A 977 17.40 -42.59 -18.98
N SER A 978 16.38 -42.45 -18.14
CA SER A 978 15.07 -43.12 -18.24
C SER A 978 13.95 -42.11 -17.92
N PRO A 979 12.69 -42.37 -18.32
CA PRO A 979 11.58 -41.43 -18.10
C PRO A 979 11.07 -41.48 -16.66
N THR A 980 11.97 -41.37 -15.68
CA THR A 980 11.71 -41.48 -14.24
C THR A 980 12.56 -40.47 -13.49
N LEU A 981 11.95 -39.75 -12.55
CA LEU A 981 12.64 -38.76 -11.72
C LEU A 981 13.53 -39.42 -10.65
N SER A 982 14.40 -38.65 -10.00
CA SER A 982 15.30 -39.15 -8.95
C SER A 982 14.59 -39.71 -7.72
N ASP A 983 13.29 -39.42 -7.54
CA ASP A 983 12.44 -39.99 -6.48
C ASP A 983 11.66 -41.25 -6.93
N ASN A 984 12.01 -41.82 -8.10
CA ASN A 984 11.35 -42.95 -8.76
C ASN A 984 9.94 -42.67 -9.32
N THR A 985 9.51 -41.41 -9.39
CA THR A 985 8.23 -41.05 -10.03
C THR A 985 8.35 -41.12 -11.55
N ALA A 986 7.49 -41.92 -12.21
CA ALA A 986 7.39 -41.94 -13.67
C ALA A 986 6.92 -40.58 -14.21
N ILE A 987 7.55 -40.08 -15.28
CA ILE A 987 7.20 -38.78 -15.87
C ILE A 987 5.94 -38.95 -16.73
N THR A 988 4.78 -38.67 -16.13
CA THR A 988 3.48 -38.67 -16.82
C THR A 988 2.70 -37.43 -16.42
N THR A 989 1.82 -36.96 -17.30
CA THR A 989 0.92 -35.84 -16.99
C THR A 989 0.07 -36.14 -15.76
N PHE A 990 -0.47 -37.37 -15.66
CA PHE A 990 -1.25 -37.83 -14.51
C PHE A 990 -0.48 -37.72 -13.19
N ASN A 991 0.79 -38.11 -13.14
CA ASN A 991 1.58 -38.03 -11.90
C ASN A 991 1.81 -36.59 -11.40
N PHE A 992 1.74 -35.61 -12.29
CA PHE A 992 1.86 -34.19 -11.94
C PHE A 992 0.52 -33.52 -11.64
N THR A 993 -0.61 -34.06 -12.11
CA THR A 993 -1.95 -33.50 -11.85
C THR A 993 -2.70 -34.19 -10.72
N LYS A 994 -2.51 -35.50 -10.54
CA LYS A 994 -3.35 -36.37 -9.69
C LYS A 994 -3.54 -35.87 -8.26
N GLY A 995 -2.54 -35.20 -7.69
CA GLY A 995 -2.58 -34.77 -6.28
C GLY A 995 -3.04 -35.92 -5.36
N SER A 996 -3.90 -35.60 -4.40
CA SER A 996 -4.55 -36.58 -3.53
C SER A 996 -5.94 -37.04 -4.02
N ASP A 997 -6.43 -36.50 -5.14
CA ASP A 997 -7.82 -36.68 -5.62
C ASP A 997 -7.91 -37.30 -7.02
N ASN A 998 -6.79 -37.78 -7.56
CA ASN A 998 -6.67 -38.32 -8.92
C ASN A 998 -7.16 -37.39 -10.03
N TRP A 999 -7.02 -36.07 -9.84
CA TRP A 999 -7.43 -35.09 -10.87
C TRP A 999 -6.61 -35.25 -12.16
N ASP A 1000 -7.32 -35.50 -13.27
CA ASP A 1000 -6.74 -35.60 -14.62
C ASP A 1000 -7.69 -35.03 -15.68
N PRO A 1001 -7.55 -33.74 -16.06
CA PRO A 1001 -8.41 -33.14 -17.07
C PRO A 1001 -8.00 -33.48 -18.50
N LEU A 1002 -6.78 -33.99 -18.72
CA LEU A 1002 -6.18 -34.09 -20.06
C LEU A 1002 -6.85 -35.14 -20.96
N PRO A 1003 -7.22 -36.35 -20.51
CA PRO A 1003 -7.94 -37.31 -21.35
C PRO A 1003 -9.21 -36.71 -21.96
N GLN A 1004 -9.99 -35.95 -21.17
CA GLN A 1004 -11.20 -35.30 -21.67
C GLN A 1004 -10.87 -34.15 -22.63
N LEU A 1005 -9.84 -33.34 -22.34
CA LEU A 1005 -9.41 -32.26 -23.23
C LEU A 1005 -8.95 -32.80 -24.60
N ILE A 1006 -8.24 -33.93 -24.61
CA ILE A 1006 -7.81 -34.63 -25.83
C ILE A 1006 -9.03 -35.18 -26.59
N ALA A 1007 -9.99 -35.79 -25.88
CA ALA A 1007 -11.21 -36.32 -26.50
C ALA A 1007 -12.10 -35.21 -27.09
N ASN A 1008 -12.09 -34.01 -26.48
CA ASN A 1008 -12.83 -32.84 -26.94
C ASN A 1008 -12.21 -32.15 -28.15
N GLU A 1009 -11.02 -32.55 -28.59
CA GLU A 1009 -10.45 -32.02 -29.82
C GLU A 1009 -11.28 -32.47 -31.00
N SER A 1010 -11.79 -31.51 -31.77
CA SER A 1010 -12.20 -31.80 -33.14
C SER A 1010 -10.98 -32.37 -33.84
N LEU A 1011 -11.04 -33.63 -34.29
CA LEU A 1011 -10.06 -34.20 -35.20
C LEU A 1011 -10.02 -33.28 -36.42
N GLY A 1012 -9.08 -32.34 -36.41
CA GLY A 1012 -8.85 -31.48 -37.55
C GLY A 1012 -8.46 -32.39 -38.68
N VAL A 1013 -9.39 -32.65 -39.60
CA VAL A 1013 -9.01 -32.93 -40.97
C VAL A 1013 -8.30 -31.66 -41.40
N LYS A 1014 -6.98 -31.60 -41.22
CA LYS A 1014 -6.19 -30.70 -42.05
C LYS A 1014 -6.47 -31.19 -43.45
N ASP A 1015 -7.34 -30.48 -44.16
CA ASP A 1015 -7.32 -30.50 -45.62
C ASP A 1015 -5.94 -29.95 -46.01
N ASN A 1016 -4.93 -30.81 -45.95
CA ASN A 1016 -3.66 -30.58 -46.63
C ASN A 1016 -4.02 -30.58 -48.11
N MET A 1017 -4.42 -29.43 -48.64
CA MET A 1017 -4.38 -29.16 -50.07
C MET A 1017 -2.89 -29.23 -50.44
N PRO A 1018 -2.43 -30.27 -51.16
CA PRO A 1018 -1.01 -30.40 -51.46
C PRO A 1018 -0.58 -29.25 -52.37
N THR A 1019 0.29 -28.36 -51.90
CA THR A 1019 0.67 -27.14 -52.64
C THR A 1019 1.85 -27.33 -53.59
N SER A 1020 2.63 -28.41 -53.44
CA SER A 1020 3.79 -28.69 -54.31
C SER A 1020 3.43 -29.50 -55.56
N ALA A 1021 4.05 -29.14 -56.68
CA ALA A 1021 3.95 -29.88 -57.94
C ALA A 1021 4.78 -31.17 -57.94
N VAL A 1022 5.70 -31.36 -56.98
CA VAL A 1022 6.48 -32.59 -56.81
C VAL A 1022 5.54 -33.77 -56.60
N GLN A 1023 5.79 -34.88 -57.29
CA GLN A 1023 4.99 -36.10 -57.24
C GLN A 1023 5.66 -37.16 -56.39
N ILE A 1024 4.84 -37.96 -55.71
CA ILE A 1024 5.27 -39.07 -54.86
C ILE A 1024 4.53 -40.29 -55.38
N SER A 1025 5.23 -41.41 -55.57
CA SER A 1025 4.59 -42.68 -55.93
C SER A 1025 5.34 -43.86 -55.32
N GLY A 1026 4.59 -44.87 -54.84
CA GLY A 1026 5.13 -46.16 -54.46
C GLY A 1026 4.82 -47.20 -55.54
N TYR A 1027 5.80 -48.01 -55.91
CA TYR A 1027 5.60 -49.15 -56.81
C TYR A 1027 6.58 -50.27 -56.46
N LYS A 1028 6.07 -51.48 -56.26
CA LYS A 1028 6.86 -52.62 -55.76
C LYS A 1028 7.59 -52.29 -54.45
N ASN A 1029 8.86 -52.65 -54.34
CA ASN A 1029 9.73 -52.29 -53.23
C ASN A 1029 10.37 -50.90 -53.38
N ARG A 1030 9.75 -49.95 -54.10
CA ARG A 1030 10.38 -48.65 -54.45
C ARG A 1030 9.48 -47.45 -54.17
N ILE A 1031 10.11 -46.33 -53.80
CA ILE A 1031 9.47 -45.02 -53.66
C ILE A 1031 10.16 -44.07 -54.63
N ALA A 1032 9.36 -43.43 -55.50
CA ALA A 1032 9.82 -42.43 -56.46
C ALA A 1032 9.28 -41.04 -56.09
N ILE A 1033 10.19 -40.06 -56.14
CA ILE A 1033 9.94 -38.63 -56.00
C ILE A 1033 10.28 -37.99 -57.35
N SER A 1034 9.28 -37.43 -58.03
CA SER A 1034 9.42 -36.90 -59.38
C SER A 1034 8.92 -35.46 -59.52
N ASN A 1035 9.29 -34.79 -60.62
CA ASN A 1035 9.02 -33.36 -60.85
C ASN A 1035 9.69 -32.43 -59.81
N VAL A 1036 10.91 -32.77 -59.40
CA VAL A 1036 11.73 -31.96 -58.48
C VAL A 1036 12.38 -30.80 -59.24
N LYS A 1037 12.00 -29.55 -58.92
CA LYS A 1037 12.50 -28.31 -59.57
C LYS A 1037 13.35 -27.41 -58.66
N SER A 1038 13.41 -27.73 -57.38
CA SER A 1038 14.21 -27.03 -56.37
C SER A 1038 14.74 -28.06 -55.37
N GLU A 1039 15.67 -27.65 -54.50
CA GLU A 1039 16.01 -28.48 -53.34
C GLU A 1039 14.72 -28.86 -52.59
N THR A 1040 14.52 -30.16 -52.43
CA THR A 1040 13.31 -30.77 -51.86
C THR A 1040 13.74 -31.68 -50.71
N ALA A 1041 13.28 -31.37 -49.50
CA ALA A 1041 13.46 -32.24 -48.35
C ALA A 1041 12.41 -33.35 -48.39
N VAL A 1042 12.84 -34.59 -48.27
CA VAL A 1042 12.00 -35.78 -48.24
C VAL A 1042 12.12 -36.42 -46.85
N ALA A 1043 10.99 -36.76 -46.25
CA ALA A 1043 10.89 -37.52 -45.01
C ALA A 1043 9.87 -38.65 -45.15
N VAL A 1044 10.29 -39.87 -44.86
CA VAL A 1044 9.45 -41.07 -44.88
C VAL A 1044 9.15 -41.47 -43.43
N TYR A 1045 7.88 -41.66 -43.12
CA TYR A 1045 7.39 -42.07 -41.82
C TYR A 1045 6.70 -43.43 -41.92
N SER A 1046 6.82 -44.25 -40.87
CA SER A 1046 5.97 -45.41 -40.67
C SER A 1046 4.52 -44.99 -40.43
N ILE A 1047 3.58 -45.95 -40.51
CA ILE A 1047 2.17 -45.70 -40.14
C ILE A 1047 1.99 -45.31 -38.66
N THR A 1048 2.97 -45.61 -37.81
CA THR A 1048 3.01 -45.20 -36.39
C THR A 1048 3.53 -43.77 -36.20
N GLY A 1049 3.91 -43.08 -37.28
CA GLY A 1049 4.43 -41.72 -37.26
C GLY A 1049 5.93 -41.61 -36.94
N ALA A 1050 6.65 -42.73 -36.82
CA ALA A 1050 8.10 -42.71 -36.62
C ALA A 1050 8.80 -42.36 -37.94
N LYS A 1051 9.68 -41.37 -37.93
CA LYS A 1051 10.49 -41.00 -39.11
C LYS A 1051 11.54 -42.07 -39.35
N VAL A 1052 11.45 -42.77 -40.48
CA VAL A 1052 12.30 -43.93 -40.82
C VAL A 1052 13.36 -43.63 -41.88
N LYS A 1053 13.18 -42.57 -42.67
CA LYS A 1053 14.20 -42.10 -43.65
C LYS A 1053 14.04 -40.61 -43.90
N THR A 1054 15.14 -39.89 -44.12
CA THR A 1054 15.10 -38.51 -44.60
C THR A 1054 16.32 -38.19 -45.45
N PHE A 1055 16.15 -37.35 -46.47
CA PHE A 1055 17.22 -36.84 -47.31
C PHE A 1055 16.75 -35.58 -48.06
N LYS A 1056 17.67 -34.86 -48.70
CA LYS A 1056 17.36 -33.76 -49.62
C LYS A 1056 17.72 -34.17 -51.04
N THR A 1057 17.01 -33.65 -52.02
CA THR A 1057 17.33 -33.83 -53.44
C THR A 1057 17.02 -32.59 -54.26
N THR A 1058 17.82 -32.34 -55.29
CA THR A 1058 17.60 -31.29 -56.30
C THR A 1058 17.16 -31.85 -57.66
N GLN A 1059 16.99 -33.18 -57.74
CA GLN A 1059 16.58 -33.92 -58.92
C GLN A 1059 15.58 -35.03 -58.55
N ASP A 1060 14.96 -35.65 -59.54
CA ASP A 1060 14.09 -36.81 -59.33
C ASP A 1060 14.89 -37.97 -58.72
N VAL A 1061 14.27 -38.69 -57.77
CA VAL A 1061 14.90 -39.79 -57.03
C VAL A 1061 13.97 -40.98 -56.97
N ASP A 1062 14.52 -42.16 -57.22
CA ASP A 1062 13.87 -43.44 -57.05
C ASP A 1062 14.76 -44.34 -56.19
N PHE A 1063 14.24 -44.85 -55.08
CA PHE A 1063 14.99 -45.69 -54.15
C PHE A 1063 14.19 -46.89 -53.65
N GLU A 1064 14.89 -47.99 -53.38
CA GLU A 1064 14.30 -49.17 -52.75
C GLU A 1064 13.95 -48.92 -51.28
N PHE A 1065 12.85 -49.51 -50.84
CA PHE A 1065 12.33 -49.40 -49.49
C PHE A 1065 11.61 -50.68 -49.07
N GLN A 1066 11.69 -51.02 -47.79
CA GLN A 1066 11.11 -52.25 -47.22
C GLN A 1066 9.59 -52.31 -47.42
N ASN A 1067 9.01 -53.51 -47.51
CA ASN A 1067 7.56 -53.68 -47.71
C ASN A 1067 6.78 -53.06 -46.54
N GLY A 1068 5.75 -52.28 -46.85
CA GLY A 1068 4.91 -51.63 -45.84
C GLY A 1068 4.11 -50.44 -46.36
N VAL A 1069 3.40 -49.80 -45.44
CA VAL A 1069 2.66 -48.55 -45.68
C VAL A 1069 3.43 -47.40 -45.08
N TRP A 1070 3.74 -46.40 -45.89
CA TRP A 1070 4.59 -45.27 -45.52
C TRP A 1070 3.86 -43.95 -45.78
N ILE A 1071 4.16 -42.96 -44.95
CA ILE A 1071 3.76 -41.58 -45.18
C ILE A 1071 5.01 -40.84 -45.65
N VAL A 1072 5.03 -40.42 -46.92
CA VAL A 1072 6.13 -39.62 -47.46
C VAL A 1072 5.71 -38.16 -47.45
N VAL A 1073 6.51 -37.33 -46.81
CA VAL A 1073 6.33 -35.89 -46.75
C VAL A 1073 7.47 -35.25 -47.52
N ILE A 1074 7.15 -34.40 -48.49
CA ILE A 1074 8.11 -33.59 -49.23
C ILE A 1074 7.88 -32.11 -48.95
N LYS A 1075 8.96 -31.34 -48.85
CA LYS A 1075 8.95 -29.89 -48.73
C LYS A 1075 9.91 -29.30 -49.77
N ALA A 1076 9.36 -28.61 -50.75
CA ALA A 1076 10.06 -27.92 -51.82
C ALA A 1076 9.85 -26.41 -51.70
N ALA A 1077 10.47 -25.61 -52.57
CA ALA A 1077 10.30 -24.16 -52.58
C ALA A 1077 8.86 -23.72 -52.90
N ASP A 1078 8.13 -24.52 -53.70
CA ASP A 1078 6.75 -24.25 -54.11
C ASP A 1078 5.69 -24.70 -53.09
N GLY A 1079 6.08 -25.46 -52.06
CA GLY A 1079 5.18 -25.88 -51.01
C GLY A 1079 5.50 -27.23 -50.38
N GLN A 1080 4.49 -27.85 -49.79
CA GLN A 1080 4.59 -29.13 -49.09
C GLN A 1080 3.54 -30.09 -49.62
N LYS A 1081 3.90 -31.38 -49.75
CA LYS A 1081 2.97 -32.46 -50.08
C LYS A 1081 3.23 -33.66 -49.18
N SER A 1082 2.17 -34.31 -48.74
CA SER A 1082 2.24 -35.58 -48.00
C SER A 1082 1.40 -36.63 -48.71
N MET A 1083 1.97 -37.81 -48.96
CA MET A 1083 1.24 -38.91 -49.59
C MET A 1083 1.47 -40.22 -48.85
N LYS A 1084 0.41 -41.01 -48.70
CA LYS A 1084 0.50 -42.40 -48.27
C LYS A 1084 0.91 -43.25 -49.47
N VAL A 1085 2.00 -43.99 -49.35
CA VAL A 1085 2.48 -44.91 -50.38
C VAL A 1085 2.57 -46.32 -49.81
N ILE A 1086 2.36 -47.31 -50.66
CA ILE A 1086 2.52 -48.72 -50.32
C ILE A 1086 3.70 -49.24 -51.13
N THR A 1087 4.63 -49.89 -50.45
CA THR A 1087 5.66 -50.71 -51.09
C THR A 1087 5.34 -52.18 -50.82
N HIS A 1088 5.12 -52.96 -51.89
CA HIS A 1088 4.84 -54.40 -51.80
C HIS A 1088 5.42 -55.13 -53.00
#